data_AF-A0A939C9L7-F1
#
_entry.id   AF-A0A939C9L7-F1
#
_cell.length_a   1.000
_cell.length_b   1.000
_cell.length_c   1.000
_cell.angle_alpha   90.00
_cell.angle_beta   90.00
_cell.angle_gamma   90.00
#
_symmetry.space_group_name_H-M   'P 1'
#
loop_
_entity.id
_entity.type
_entity.pdbx_description
1 polymer ?
#
loop_
_entity_poly.entity_id
_entity_poly.type
_entity_poly.pdbx_seq_one_letter_code
_entity_poly.pdbx_strand_id
1 'polypeptide(L)'
;MNKTSKQKIICGLLLTVLSISCAYVSFIPNVQAAEKTAQQNGLTMMHDVVGLDLTKYEIVIQESSISLEHLGGVLQENILYNLTSAKSKLRVVYGFADGTLQGIYVLENTGAPILTKSVDNNDAVAGAKDFLSNYEKYTRKQIYKELESTLTNVNANKNLTKTFGDKMLQVIAYSDNTNFRWSYAANGARTEYTKVISMGFKGGFLSFFIDNWDMYPIGSNTVNLGKEEAVSIALNAAREHSWTMQLDEDTLSPENLNENSVSLSILSFAGSLDADKTRSTDVLELYPVWRITLLLNKMYGQLYGLEVDIWADNKEVRSVKEQYSSVTPGYIENISSNDTQESSVNDQSLSNGVDPKFVALISFSAVTTCIIFTMAVVVHKRKYSRVIYKQKPRFLRLFVILCSILILTMIFLPLVKSVSASRACLIWGSRSSDAISAYSLSWRKSDAEIARASAVTDYIRTNFFDAGNGYSSNTPNYGVDKDVILSQANTFKNSYDYLAILDWDHGVMGKPGLAGYDMPANEAHYMFEDDSGTIWGIAPWYQKYPDYYTDWSHGVYDVDMYDAFPPAKVHFAFINTCMSANITYQGFTATGNPIGLPFAFTHRIVDYPPSGTEMSKYGYSHPDAFPQCYMGFSFGSAALDQKIPYEQVDPPYWSVWVIFFFYFALDIDLSVHDALDMASYYTWPGCADFSESPLQGDGFTSEWPIDRNGNGIIELPGELDRAENCKLAVYGNSNIHLKNFQPSDYVTPPDISGPTTGTEGITYEFSGRAIDSQGHNVKYRFDWDDGSGYSYSGWVSNGEWGSATHSWDRGIYDVRVWAKCSEGTWSSWSEHTIAVGDPTVSFYDTYLYTGYPVNSVVFIDGDGGHQMPYESDISTTTTHDLEFAEVYGYLWVDHVVHHHGSTTTYYTNYLDDISVSDGDYFVAYYDYWGAFMMRMDDLGYDEEYIESLVFDYGISPQVLNSYVKVGYNLNTVGVLLDMGFQAESFQPIEFAQSTT
;
A
#
# COMPACT_ATOMS: atom_id res chain seq x y z
N MET A 1 73.40 47.26 -2.75
CA MET A 1 72.29 47.95 -3.43
C MET A 1 71.84 49.13 -2.58
N ASN A 2 71.81 50.34 -3.13
CA ASN A 2 71.34 51.52 -2.39
C ASN A 2 69.80 51.52 -2.24
N LYS A 3 69.30 52.32 -1.28
CA LYS A 3 67.88 52.37 -0.88
C LYS A 3 66.93 52.60 -2.09
N THR A 4 67.32 53.52 -2.98
CA THR A 4 66.64 53.84 -4.25
C THR A 4 66.56 52.67 -5.24
N SER A 5 67.55 51.78 -5.28
CA SER A 5 67.52 50.58 -6.13
C SER A 5 66.50 49.55 -5.63
N LYS A 6 66.40 49.37 -4.30
CA LYS A 6 65.33 48.53 -3.72
C LYS A 6 63.94 49.11 -4.00
N GLN A 7 63.75 50.42 -3.85
CA GLN A 7 62.46 51.07 -4.13
C GLN A 7 62.05 50.90 -5.60
N LYS A 8 62.95 51.10 -6.57
CA LYS A 8 62.62 50.88 -8.00
C LYS A 8 62.23 49.43 -8.31
N ILE A 9 62.88 48.44 -7.69
CA ILE A 9 62.52 47.02 -7.86
C ILE A 9 61.18 46.68 -7.20
N ILE A 10 60.88 47.26 -6.03
CA ILE A 10 59.59 47.08 -5.33
C ILE A 10 58.45 47.75 -6.12
N CYS A 11 58.63 48.96 -6.63
CA CYS A 11 57.67 49.61 -7.52
C CYS A 11 57.50 48.85 -8.83
N GLY A 12 58.58 48.29 -9.40
CA GLY A 12 58.52 47.41 -10.57
C GLY A 12 57.65 46.18 -10.31
N LEU A 13 57.93 45.44 -9.23
CA LEU A 13 57.13 44.28 -8.82
C LEU A 13 55.66 44.64 -8.53
N LEU A 14 55.39 45.75 -7.84
CA LEU A 14 54.03 46.22 -7.59
C LEU A 14 53.29 46.57 -8.88
N LEU A 15 53.94 47.27 -9.83
CA LEU A 15 53.37 47.56 -11.14
C LEU A 15 53.14 46.28 -11.97
N THR A 16 54.06 45.31 -11.93
CA THR A 16 53.88 44.02 -12.62
C THR A 16 52.69 43.24 -12.03
N VAL A 17 52.58 43.18 -10.70
CA VAL A 17 51.43 42.58 -10.01
C VAL A 17 50.14 43.32 -10.36
N LEU A 18 50.14 44.66 -10.37
CA LEU A 18 48.96 45.44 -10.77
C LEU A 18 48.55 45.15 -12.22
N SER A 19 49.49 45.12 -13.16
CA SER A 19 49.20 44.79 -14.56
C SER A 19 48.72 43.35 -14.75
N ILE A 20 49.21 42.39 -13.96
CA ILE A 20 48.71 41.01 -13.95
C ILE A 20 47.29 40.96 -13.37
N SER A 21 47.00 41.69 -12.28
CA SER A 21 45.64 41.80 -11.75
C SER A 21 44.68 42.48 -12.73
N CYS A 22 45.08 43.56 -13.40
CA CYS A 22 44.24 44.20 -14.42
C CYS A 22 43.99 43.28 -15.62
N ALA A 23 45.01 42.53 -16.07
CA ALA A 23 44.84 41.53 -17.11
C ALA A 23 43.88 40.40 -16.67
N TYR A 24 44.00 39.90 -15.44
CA TYR A 24 43.07 38.93 -14.86
C TYR A 24 41.64 39.45 -14.81
N VAL A 25 41.43 40.71 -14.39
CA VAL A 25 40.10 41.34 -14.38
C VAL A 25 39.51 41.47 -15.78
N SER A 26 40.32 41.72 -16.82
CA SER A 26 39.85 41.70 -18.22
C SER A 26 39.58 40.30 -18.80
N PHE A 27 39.84 39.22 -18.04
CA PHE A 27 39.44 37.85 -18.38
C PHE A 27 38.33 37.30 -17.47
N ILE A 28 37.79 38.12 -16.55
CA ILE A 28 36.53 37.79 -15.86
C ILE A 28 35.40 38.07 -16.87
N PRO A 29 34.57 37.08 -17.26
CA PRO A 29 33.37 37.36 -18.04
C PRO A 29 32.43 38.25 -17.23
N ASN A 30 31.68 39.14 -17.89
CA ASN A 30 30.76 40.06 -17.19
C ASN A 30 29.81 39.26 -16.29
N VAL A 31 29.98 39.43 -14.98
CA VAL A 31 29.20 38.70 -13.97
C VAL A 31 27.79 39.27 -13.94
N GLN A 32 26.89 38.68 -14.75
CA GLN A 32 25.52 38.45 -14.28
C GLN A 32 25.61 37.74 -12.93
N ALA A 33 24.78 38.12 -11.96
CA ALA A 33 24.79 37.48 -10.65
C ALA A 33 24.64 35.97 -10.84
N ALA A 34 25.58 35.20 -10.28
CA ALA A 34 25.52 33.75 -10.38
C ALA A 34 24.21 33.26 -9.77
N GLU A 35 23.43 32.55 -10.58
CA GLU A 35 22.15 31.97 -10.19
C GLU A 35 22.38 30.99 -9.02
N LYS A 36 21.49 31.00 -8.03
CA LYS A 36 21.58 30.06 -6.91
C LYS A 36 21.36 28.65 -7.44
N THR A 37 22.19 27.70 -7.02
CA THR A 37 21.92 26.28 -7.27
C THR A 37 20.64 25.86 -6.56
N ALA A 38 19.97 24.81 -7.05
CA ALA A 38 18.77 24.27 -6.42
C ALA A 38 19.00 23.91 -4.92
N GLN A 39 20.20 23.44 -4.55
CA GLN A 39 20.61 23.27 -3.14
C GLN A 39 20.41 24.55 -2.30
N GLN A 40 20.86 25.69 -2.83
CA GLN A 40 20.82 26.97 -2.15
C GLN A 40 19.39 27.53 -2.14
N ASN A 41 18.59 27.24 -3.17
CA ASN A 41 17.18 27.60 -3.19
C ASN A 41 16.39 26.82 -2.13
N GLY A 42 16.52 25.49 -2.07
CA GLY A 42 15.85 24.66 -1.06
C GLY A 42 16.23 25.03 0.37
N LEU A 43 17.52 25.19 0.67
CA LEU A 43 17.96 25.69 1.99
C LEU A 43 17.42 27.09 2.32
N THR A 44 17.30 28.00 1.33
CA THR A 44 16.74 29.32 1.58
C THR A 44 15.24 29.24 1.85
N MET A 45 14.49 28.46 1.06
CA MET A 45 13.05 28.27 1.23
C MET A 45 12.72 27.57 2.57
N MET A 46 13.52 26.59 2.95
CA MET A 46 13.36 25.86 4.22
C MET A 46 13.50 26.78 5.44
N HIS A 47 14.39 27.77 5.38
CA HIS A 47 14.53 28.79 6.43
C HIS A 47 13.51 29.93 6.30
N ASP A 48 13.40 30.56 5.12
CA ASP A 48 12.64 31.81 4.92
C ASP A 48 11.13 31.60 4.71
N VAL A 49 10.71 30.43 4.20
CA VAL A 49 9.31 30.09 3.90
C VAL A 49 8.73 29.11 4.92
N VAL A 50 9.34 27.93 5.06
CA VAL A 50 8.92 26.89 6.03
C VAL A 50 9.28 27.29 7.48
N GLY A 51 10.26 28.18 7.66
CA GLY A 51 10.56 28.78 8.96
C GLY A 51 11.51 27.99 9.86
N LEU A 52 12.19 26.95 9.35
CA LEU A 52 13.08 26.08 10.14
C LEU A 52 14.39 26.80 10.56
N ASP A 53 14.78 26.67 11.83
CA ASP A 53 16.07 27.15 12.32
C ASP A 53 17.18 26.16 11.93
N LEU A 54 17.66 26.28 10.70
CA LEU A 54 18.76 25.48 10.14
C LEU A 54 20.06 25.56 10.96
N THR A 55 20.20 26.50 11.90
CA THR A 55 21.37 26.55 12.81
C THR A 55 21.31 25.50 13.92
N LYS A 56 20.23 24.73 14.02
CA LYS A 56 20.01 23.67 15.03
C LYS A 56 20.16 22.25 14.49
N TYR A 57 20.32 22.11 13.18
CA TYR A 57 20.41 20.84 12.48
C TYR A 57 21.80 20.62 11.89
N GLU A 58 22.28 19.38 11.97
CA GLU A 58 23.27 18.85 11.04
C GLU A 58 22.52 18.47 9.75
N ILE A 59 23.01 18.91 8.59
CA ILE A 59 22.31 18.78 7.30
C ILE A 59 23.17 17.98 6.32
N VAL A 60 22.63 16.87 5.82
CA VAL A 60 23.20 16.07 4.73
C VAL A 60 22.31 16.24 3.51
N ILE A 61 22.92 16.53 2.35
CA ILE A 61 22.23 16.78 1.09
C ILE A 61 22.52 15.63 0.12
N GLN A 62 21.50 15.15 -0.57
CA GLN A 62 21.60 14.21 -1.69
C GLN A 62 20.85 14.80 -2.89
N GLU A 63 21.41 14.64 -4.09
CA GLU A 63 20.88 15.22 -5.34
C GLU A 63 20.61 14.11 -6.34
N SER A 64 19.48 14.22 -7.03
CA SER A 64 19.19 13.49 -8.27
C SER A 64 18.59 14.44 -9.31
N SER A 65 18.67 14.04 -10.57
CA SER A 65 18.12 14.82 -11.69
C SER A 65 17.52 13.89 -12.72
N ILE A 66 16.24 14.08 -13.05
CA ILE A 66 15.50 13.28 -14.01
C ILE A 66 14.95 14.16 -15.13
N SER A 67 15.15 13.73 -16.38
CA SER A 67 14.61 14.39 -17.57
C SER A 67 13.29 13.72 -17.93
N LEU A 68 12.16 14.40 -17.72
CA LEU A 68 10.83 13.81 -17.93
C LEU A 68 10.29 14.17 -19.31
N GLU A 69 10.30 13.19 -20.22
CA GLU A 69 9.77 13.36 -21.58
C GLU A 69 8.29 13.79 -21.58
N HIS A 70 7.50 13.27 -20.62
CA HIS A 70 6.08 13.62 -20.44
C HIS A 70 5.83 15.08 -20.00
N LEU A 71 6.85 15.80 -19.49
CA LEU A 71 6.78 17.23 -19.20
C LEU A 71 7.34 18.08 -20.36
N GLY A 72 7.36 17.55 -21.58
CA GLY A 72 7.93 18.23 -22.76
C GLY A 72 9.46 18.27 -22.75
N GLY A 73 10.12 17.45 -21.93
CA GLY A 73 11.59 17.44 -21.78
C GLY A 73 12.15 18.45 -20.78
N VAL A 74 11.31 19.04 -19.92
CA VAL A 74 11.77 19.86 -18.78
C VAL A 74 12.64 19.01 -17.84
N LEU A 75 13.77 19.58 -17.40
CA LEU A 75 14.66 18.93 -16.45
C LEU A 75 14.15 19.15 -15.02
N GLN A 76 13.95 18.06 -14.28
CA GLN A 76 13.58 18.11 -12.88
C GLN A 76 14.76 17.74 -11.97
N GLU A 77 15.18 18.68 -11.12
CA GLU A 77 16.18 18.49 -10.07
C GLU A 77 15.46 18.17 -8.75
N ASN A 78 15.66 16.98 -8.19
CA ASN A 78 15.10 16.58 -6.91
C ASN A 78 16.21 16.53 -5.85
N ILE A 79 16.06 17.29 -4.77
CA ILE A 79 17.09 17.39 -3.72
C ILE A 79 16.50 16.96 -2.38
N LEU A 80 17.06 15.87 -1.85
CA LEU A 80 16.74 15.36 -0.52
C LEU A 80 17.67 16.01 0.51
N TYR A 81 17.06 16.64 1.52
CA TYR A 81 17.72 17.16 2.70
C TYR A 81 17.40 16.26 3.89
N ASN A 82 18.42 15.71 4.52
CA ASN A 82 18.31 14.96 5.77
C ASN A 82 18.83 15.88 6.89
N LEU A 83 17.94 16.37 7.76
CA LEU A 83 18.24 17.28 8.85
C LEU A 83 18.14 16.54 10.18
N THR A 84 19.22 16.50 10.94
CA THR A 84 19.28 15.77 12.22
C THR A 84 19.67 16.69 13.37
N SER A 85 19.00 16.56 14.50
CA SER A 85 19.31 17.23 15.76
C SER A 85 19.07 16.26 16.93
N ALA A 86 19.49 16.63 18.14
CA ALA A 86 19.32 15.78 19.33
C ALA A 86 17.87 15.56 19.80
N LYS A 87 16.87 16.17 19.14
CA LYS A 87 15.43 16.06 19.48
C LYS A 87 14.45 16.11 18.30
N SER A 88 14.95 16.31 17.08
CA SER A 88 14.15 16.40 15.87
C SER A 88 14.94 15.89 14.67
N LYS A 89 14.32 15.05 13.85
CA LYS A 89 14.83 14.57 12.57
C LYS A 89 13.80 14.88 11.49
N LEU A 90 14.26 15.45 10.38
CA LEU A 90 13.44 15.75 9.21
C LEU A 90 14.11 15.19 7.95
N ARG A 91 13.34 14.51 7.09
CA ARG A 91 13.73 14.22 5.70
C ARG A 91 12.79 14.99 4.80
N VAL A 92 13.34 15.85 3.94
CA VAL A 92 12.54 16.74 3.09
C VAL A 92 13.09 16.73 1.67
N VAL A 93 12.25 16.43 0.68
CA VAL A 93 12.57 16.58 -0.75
C VAL A 93 12.06 17.93 -1.24
N TYR A 94 12.88 18.63 -2.03
CA TYR A 94 12.46 19.77 -2.85
C TYR A 94 12.63 19.39 -4.32
N GLY A 95 11.55 19.47 -5.10
CA GLY A 95 11.56 19.29 -6.55
C GLY A 95 11.58 20.63 -7.25
N PHE A 96 12.54 20.83 -8.16
CA PHE A 96 12.68 22.03 -8.98
C PHE A 96 12.57 21.69 -10.47
N ALA A 97 11.76 22.47 -11.20
CA ALA A 97 11.65 22.44 -12.66
C ALA A 97 12.20 23.76 -13.21
N ASP A 98 13.23 23.70 -14.07
CA ASP A 98 13.96 24.87 -14.59
C ASP A 98 14.31 25.93 -13.51
N GLY A 99 14.78 25.45 -12.35
CA GLY A 99 15.15 26.29 -11.20
C GLY A 99 13.98 26.88 -10.39
N THR A 100 12.74 26.71 -10.83
CA THR A 100 11.52 27.08 -10.09
C THR A 100 11.07 25.91 -9.22
N LEU A 101 10.60 26.19 -8.00
CA LEU A 101 10.05 25.16 -7.11
C LEU A 101 8.75 24.59 -7.69
N GLN A 102 8.71 23.28 -7.90
CA GLN A 102 7.49 22.53 -8.23
C GLN A 102 6.84 21.99 -6.94
N GLY A 103 7.62 21.52 -5.97
CA GLY A 103 7.07 21.02 -4.70
C GLY A 103 8.07 20.74 -3.58
N ILE A 104 7.52 20.56 -2.37
CA ILE A 104 8.20 20.24 -1.11
C ILE A 104 7.48 19.06 -0.47
N TYR A 105 8.22 18.04 0.00
CA TYR A 105 7.65 16.84 0.63
C TYR A 105 8.42 16.50 1.89
N VAL A 106 7.74 16.51 3.04
CA VAL A 106 8.29 16.16 4.36
C VAL A 106 7.98 14.68 4.62
N LEU A 107 8.94 13.86 4.28
CA LEU A 107 8.88 12.40 4.28
C LEU A 107 9.00 11.85 5.71
N GLU A 108 9.98 12.35 6.46
CA GLU A 108 10.17 12.01 7.87
C GLU A 108 10.04 13.26 8.71
N ASN A 109 9.27 13.16 9.80
CA ASN A 109 9.09 14.22 10.81
C ASN A 109 9.05 13.61 12.21
N THR A 110 10.23 13.28 12.75
CA THR A 110 10.34 12.67 14.08
C THR A 110 10.69 13.73 15.13
N GLY A 111 9.84 13.87 16.16
CA GLY A 111 9.97 14.91 17.17
C GLY A 111 9.52 16.29 16.66
N ALA A 112 9.50 17.30 17.53
CA ALA A 112 8.98 18.62 17.16
C ALA A 112 9.97 19.39 16.26
N PRO A 113 9.56 19.86 15.05
CA PRO A 113 10.39 20.71 14.20
C PRO A 113 10.90 21.95 14.91
N ILE A 114 12.18 22.28 14.72
CA ILE A 114 12.83 23.39 15.40
C ILE A 114 12.69 24.65 14.54
N LEU A 115 11.64 25.41 14.80
CA LEU A 115 11.27 26.60 14.05
C LEU A 115 11.95 27.87 14.60
N THR A 116 12.20 28.84 13.72
CA THR A 116 12.70 30.20 14.04
C THR A 116 11.71 31.04 14.84
N LYS A 117 10.44 30.64 14.88
CA LYS A 117 9.34 31.22 15.66
C LYS A 117 8.48 30.10 16.21
N SER A 118 7.93 30.26 17.41
CA SER A 118 6.86 29.37 17.89
C SER A 118 5.57 29.62 17.11
N VAL A 119 5.07 28.59 16.44
CA VAL A 119 3.72 28.55 15.84
C VAL A 119 2.77 27.84 16.82
N ASP A 120 1.47 28.10 16.72
CA ASP A 120 0.45 27.32 17.44
C ASP A 120 0.06 26.13 16.55
N ASN A 121 0.68 24.98 16.81
CA ASN A 121 0.68 23.79 15.94
C ASN A 121 -0.70 23.08 15.81
N ASN A 122 -1.81 23.70 16.20
CA ASN A 122 -3.16 23.12 16.12
C ASN A 122 -4.09 23.82 15.10
N ASP A 123 -3.61 24.83 14.36
CA ASP A 123 -4.39 25.51 13.31
C ASP A 123 -3.69 25.43 11.94
N ALA A 124 -4.15 24.46 11.13
CA ALA A 124 -3.68 24.29 9.75
C ALA A 124 -4.03 25.49 8.84
N VAL A 125 -5.08 26.26 9.15
CA VAL A 125 -5.43 27.48 8.40
C VAL A 125 -4.45 28.62 8.72
N ALA A 126 -3.95 28.69 9.97
CA ALA A 126 -2.88 29.60 10.34
C ALA A 126 -1.54 29.18 9.70
N GLY A 127 -1.20 27.89 9.73
CA GLY A 127 -0.01 27.35 9.06
C GLY A 127 0.02 27.64 7.56
N ALA A 128 -1.08 27.37 6.86
CA ALA A 128 -1.23 27.66 5.43
C ALA A 128 -1.08 29.16 5.12
N LYS A 129 -1.64 30.05 5.95
CA LYS A 129 -1.47 31.50 5.80
C LYS A 129 -0.02 31.94 6.01
N ASP A 130 0.63 31.51 7.09
CA ASP A 130 2.02 31.88 7.36
C ASP A 130 2.96 31.39 6.26
N PHE A 131 2.75 30.17 5.75
CA PHE A 131 3.48 29.65 4.58
C PHE A 131 3.26 30.52 3.34
N LEU A 132 2.01 30.71 2.90
CA LEU A 132 1.68 31.49 1.70
C LEU A 132 2.18 32.93 1.80
N SER A 133 2.06 33.54 2.98
CA SER A 133 2.55 34.88 3.23
C SER A 133 4.07 34.95 3.15
N ASN A 134 4.81 33.94 3.61
CA ASN A 134 6.27 33.92 3.49
C ASN A 134 6.74 33.58 2.06
N TYR A 135 5.98 32.74 1.36
CA TYR A 135 6.22 32.40 -0.04
C TYR A 135 5.96 33.60 -0.97
N GLU A 136 4.98 34.48 -0.67
CA GLU A 136 4.85 35.82 -1.31
C GLU A 136 6.12 36.65 -1.13
N LYS A 137 6.68 36.72 0.09
CA LYS A 137 7.90 37.51 0.37
C LYS A 137 9.12 36.96 -0.38
N TYR A 138 9.23 35.63 -0.50
CA TYR A 138 10.31 34.94 -1.20
C TYR A 138 10.23 35.15 -2.72
N THR A 139 9.10 34.77 -3.33
CA THR A 139 8.87 34.77 -4.79
C THR A 139 8.56 36.15 -5.35
N ARG A 140 7.99 37.03 -4.53
CA ARG A 140 7.40 38.35 -4.88
C ARG A 140 6.19 38.28 -5.82
N LYS A 141 5.55 37.11 -5.97
CA LYS A 141 4.33 36.98 -6.77
C LYS A 141 3.10 37.26 -5.91
N GLN A 142 2.22 38.13 -6.42
CA GLN A 142 0.99 38.56 -5.74
C GLN A 142 -0.04 37.42 -5.56
N ILE A 143 0.05 36.34 -6.34
CA ILE A 143 -0.87 35.19 -6.30
C ILE A 143 -1.00 34.58 -4.91
N TYR A 144 0.10 34.27 -4.21
CA TYR A 144 0.04 33.54 -2.93
C TYR A 144 -0.68 34.33 -1.84
N LYS A 145 -0.69 35.66 -1.93
CA LYS A 145 -1.43 36.57 -1.05
C LYS A 145 -2.91 36.72 -1.42
N GLU A 146 -3.26 36.49 -2.68
CA GLU A 146 -4.66 36.27 -3.07
C GLU A 146 -5.16 34.94 -2.47
N LEU A 147 -4.36 33.87 -2.55
CA LEU A 147 -4.67 32.57 -1.93
C LEU A 147 -4.79 32.67 -0.40
N GLU A 148 -3.85 33.35 0.28
CA GLU A 148 -3.87 33.65 1.72
C GLU A 148 -5.23 34.26 2.13
N SER A 149 -5.76 35.17 1.32
CA SER A 149 -7.05 35.83 1.59
C SER A 149 -8.26 34.90 1.48
N THR A 150 -8.21 33.87 0.63
CA THR A 150 -9.32 32.88 0.48
C THR A 150 -9.54 32.05 1.75
N LEU A 151 -8.50 31.87 2.57
CA LEU A 151 -8.52 31.16 3.84
C LEU A 151 -9.20 31.96 4.98
N THR A 152 -9.88 33.06 4.66
CA THR A 152 -10.65 33.86 5.63
C THR A 152 -11.99 33.18 5.94
N ASN A 153 -12.22 32.85 7.21
CA ASN A 153 -13.39 32.09 7.70
C ASN A 153 -13.50 30.65 7.13
N VAL A 154 -12.37 30.05 6.75
CA VAL A 154 -12.26 28.61 6.48
C VAL A 154 -12.10 27.85 7.81
N ASN A 155 -12.63 26.63 7.88
CA ASN A 155 -12.43 25.69 8.98
C ASN A 155 -11.65 24.49 8.44
N ALA A 156 -10.46 24.22 8.97
CA ALA A 156 -9.61 23.10 8.55
C ALA A 156 -10.31 21.74 8.71
N ASN A 157 -11.12 21.58 9.75
CA ASN A 157 -11.67 20.28 10.17
C ASN A 157 -12.96 19.91 9.41
N LYS A 158 -13.22 20.49 8.23
CA LYS A 158 -14.39 20.23 7.39
C LYS A 158 -14.09 20.41 5.90
N ASN A 159 -14.54 19.45 5.08
CA ASN A 159 -14.44 19.54 3.63
C ASN A 159 -15.21 20.76 3.09
N LEU A 160 -14.61 21.49 2.14
CA LEU A 160 -15.15 22.73 1.59
C LEU A 160 -14.67 22.93 0.15
N THR A 161 -15.60 23.21 -0.77
CA THR A 161 -15.26 23.68 -2.13
C THR A 161 -15.86 25.07 -2.34
N LYS A 162 -15.05 26.05 -2.77
CA LYS A 162 -15.47 27.46 -2.90
C LYS A 162 -14.64 28.26 -3.91
N THR A 163 -15.32 28.93 -4.83
CA THR A 163 -14.68 29.78 -5.86
C THR A 163 -14.51 31.23 -5.40
N PHE A 164 -13.36 31.82 -5.72
CA PHE A 164 -12.95 33.20 -5.43
C PHE A 164 -12.37 33.82 -6.71
N GLY A 165 -13.23 34.44 -7.52
CA GLY A 165 -12.82 35.00 -8.81
C GLY A 165 -12.42 33.88 -9.79
N ASP A 166 -11.15 33.86 -10.19
CA ASP A 166 -10.53 32.89 -11.10
C ASP A 166 -9.92 31.67 -10.39
N LYS A 167 -10.00 31.57 -9.06
CA LYS A 167 -9.47 30.44 -8.27
C LYS A 167 -10.59 29.66 -7.59
N MET A 168 -10.47 28.34 -7.53
CA MET A 168 -11.32 27.45 -6.74
C MET A 168 -10.51 26.84 -5.60
N LEU A 169 -10.86 27.17 -4.35
CA LEU A 169 -10.31 26.51 -3.16
C LEU A 169 -11.11 25.24 -2.88
N GLN A 170 -10.40 24.13 -2.70
CA GLN A 170 -10.85 22.91 -2.06
C GLN A 170 -10.10 22.73 -0.73
N VAL A 171 -10.81 22.29 0.29
CA VAL A 171 -10.26 21.84 1.58
C VAL A 171 -10.76 20.43 1.81
N ILE A 172 -9.86 19.52 2.19
CA ILE A 172 -10.17 18.14 2.55
C ILE A 172 -9.59 17.88 3.94
N ALA A 173 -10.42 17.35 4.83
CA ALA A 173 -10.16 17.23 6.26
C ALA A 173 -10.17 15.76 6.69
N TYR A 174 -9.05 15.30 7.23
CA TYR A 174 -8.87 13.94 7.72
C TYR A 174 -8.75 13.93 9.25
N SER A 175 -8.49 12.78 9.86
CA SER A 175 -8.37 12.64 11.32
C SER A 175 -7.07 13.25 11.89
N ASP A 176 -5.98 13.24 11.14
CA ASP A 176 -4.64 13.70 11.56
C ASP A 176 -4.05 14.83 10.70
N ASN A 177 -4.71 15.17 9.59
CA ASN A 177 -4.20 16.09 8.57
C ASN A 177 -5.30 16.95 7.89
N THR A 178 -4.87 17.97 7.15
CA THR A 178 -5.74 18.82 6.33
C THR A 178 -5.04 19.26 5.05
N ASN A 179 -5.68 19.03 3.91
CA ASN A 179 -5.19 19.38 2.58
C ASN A 179 -5.94 20.61 2.03
N PHE A 180 -5.22 21.59 1.51
CA PHE A 180 -5.73 22.81 0.86
C PHE A 180 -5.26 22.85 -0.59
N ARG A 181 -6.18 22.85 -1.55
CA ARG A 181 -5.91 22.83 -3.00
C ARG A 181 -6.57 24.03 -3.67
N TRP A 182 -5.83 24.73 -4.53
CA TRP A 182 -6.32 25.81 -5.38
C TRP A 182 -6.11 25.46 -6.85
N SER A 183 -7.21 25.34 -7.59
CA SER A 183 -7.20 25.18 -9.05
C SER A 183 -7.71 26.46 -9.74
N TYR A 184 -7.29 26.71 -10.98
CA TYR A 184 -7.82 27.81 -11.79
C TYR A 184 -9.20 27.45 -12.39
N ALA A 185 -10.14 28.40 -12.37
CA ALA A 185 -11.49 28.21 -12.94
C ALA A 185 -12.05 29.54 -13.48
N ALA A 186 -12.47 29.54 -14.74
CA ALA A 186 -12.98 30.74 -15.42
C ALA A 186 -14.06 30.38 -16.44
N ASN A 187 -15.13 31.19 -16.52
CA ASN A 187 -16.19 31.10 -17.53
C ASN A 187 -16.85 29.70 -17.67
N GLY A 188 -16.92 28.95 -16.57
CA GLY A 188 -17.48 27.59 -16.52
C GLY A 188 -16.46 26.48 -16.79
N ALA A 189 -15.29 26.80 -17.34
CA ALA A 189 -14.16 25.88 -17.46
C ALA A 189 -13.34 25.86 -16.16
N ARG A 190 -12.75 24.69 -15.83
CA ARG A 190 -11.79 24.52 -14.72
C ARG A 190 -10.55 23.76 -15.18
N THR A 191 -9.39 24.12 -14.64
CA THR A 191 -8.18 23.29 -14.71
C THR A 191 -8.30 22.26 -13.61
N GLU A 192 -8.35 20.98 -13.96
CA GLU A 192 -8.51 19.95 -12.96
C GLU A 192 -7.19 19.77 -12.16
N TYR A 193 -6.09 19.41 -12.84
CA TYR A 193 -4.80 19.03 -12.21
C TYR A 193 -3.57 19.85 -12.64
N THR A 194 -3.66 20.60 -13.74
CA THR A 194 -2.51 21.30 -14.34
C THR A 194 -2.15 22.57 -13.59
N LYS A 195 -2.98 23.62 -13.69
CA LYS A 195 -2.74 24.92 -13.02
C LYS A 195 -3.23 24.88 -11.58
N VAL A 196 -2.46 24.19 -10.73
CA VAL A 196 -2.80 23.91 -9.33
C VAL A 196 -1.71 24.39 -8.36
N ILE A 197 -2.13 24.85 -7.18
CA ILE A 197 -1.29 24.96 -5.97
C ILE A 197 -1.94 24.08 -4.90
N SER A 198 -1.17 23.31 -4.15
CA SER A 198 -1.70 22.45 -3.08
C SER A 198 -0.77 22.41 -1.87
N MET A 199 -1.30 22.16 -0.67
CA MET A 199 -0.51 21.93 0.55
C MET A 199 -1.26 21.09 1.58
N GLY A 200 -0.52 20.21 2.23
CA GLY A 200 -1.00 19.43 3.38
C GLY A 200 -0.35 19.88 4.68
N PHE A 201 -1.10 19.79 5.77
CA PHE A 201 -0.58 19.93 7.13
C PHE A 201 -0.93 18.69 7.95
N LYS A 202 0.07 18.05 8.55
CA LYS A 202 -0.06 16.84 9.38
C LYS A 202 0.62 17.08 10.74
N GLY A 203 -0.09 16.81 11.84
CA GLY A 203 0.43 17.08 13.19
C GLY A 203 0.85 18.54 13.44
N GLY A 204 0.25 19.50 12.73
CA GLY A 204 0.56 20.93 12.86
C GLY A 204 1.73 21.46 12.04
N PHE A 205 2.43 20.61 11.30
CA PHE A 205 3.52 20.98 10.41
C PHE A 205 3.17 20.71 8.95
N LEU A 206 3.86 21.37 8.02
CA LEU A 206 3.71 21.12 6.59
C LEU A 206 4.07 19.66 6.28
N SER A 207 3.18 18.91 5.63
CA SER A 207 3.50 17.59 5.06
C SER A 207 3.97 17.73 3.62
N PHE A 208 3.24 18.47 2.79
CA PHE A 208 3.64 18.76 1.41
C PHE A 208 3.25 20.17 0.94
N PHE A 209 3.88 20.64 -0.12
CA PHE A 209 3.52 21.82 -0.90
C PHE A 209 3.76 21.55 -2.40
N ILE A 210 2.85 22.03 -3.27
CA ILE A 210 2.89 21.89 -4.73
C ILE A 210 2.58 23.25 -5.36
N ASP A 211 3.33 23.65 -6.40
CA ASP A 211 3.16 24.90 -7.13
C ASP A 211 3.38 24.73 -8.64
N ASN A 212 2.37 24.23 -9.33
CA ASN A 212 2.34 24.12 -10.79
C ASN A 212 1.76 25.40 -11.44
N TRP A 213 1.54 26.48 -10.68
CA TRP A 213 0.71 27.59 -11.14
C TRP A 213 1.29 28.34 -12.33
N ASP A 214 2.58 28.65 -12.34
CA ASP A 214 3.20 29.37 -13.46
C ASP A 214 3.72 28.44 -14.56
N MET A 215 3.81 27.13 -14.30
CA MET A 215 4.18 26.12 -15.31
C MET A 215 3.12 25.97 -16.41
N TYR A 216 1.86 26.26 -16.09
CA TYR A 216 0.73 26.18 -17.02
C TYR A 216 0.13 27.58 -17.24
N PRO A 217 0.65 28.40 -18.18
CA PRO A 217 0.06 29.70 -18.51
C PRO A 217 -1.33 29.54 -19.13
N ILE A 218 -2.15 30.60 -19.06
CA ILE A 218 -3.49 30.64 -19.68
C ILE A 218 -3.41 31.54 -20.92
N GLY A 219 -3.40 30.95 -22.11
CA GLY A 219 -3.32 31.71 -23.37
C GLY A 219 -4.64 32.39 -23.75
N SER A 220 -5.76 31.79 -23.33
CA SER A 220 -7.11 32.37 -23.41
C SER A 220 -7.97 31.78 -22.31
N ASN A 221 -8.91 32.56 -21.78
CA ASN A 221 -9.99 32.06 -20.91
C ASN A 221 -11.39 32.34 -21.49
N THR A 222 -11.46 32.78 -22.74
CA THR A 222 -12.72 33.17 -23.40
C THR A 222 -13.51 31.93 -23.81
N VAL A 223 -14.81 31.88 -23.56
CA VAL A 223 -15.68 30.79 -24.06
C VAL A 223 -16.63 31.40 -25.09
N ASN A 224 -16.30 31.21 -26.37
CA ASN A 224 -17.07 31.67 -27.54
C ASN A 224 -17.94 30.55 -28.16
N LEU A 225 -17.74 29.31 -27.72
CA LEU A 225 -18.44 28.11 -28.15
C LEU A 225 -19.43 27.65 -27.06
N GLY A 226 -20.72 27.61 -27.38
CA GLY A 226 -21.74 27.04 -26.49
C GLY A 226 -21.80 25.51 -26.60
N LYS A 227 -22.30 24.81 -25.58
CA LYS A 227 -22.39 23.33 -25.56
C LYS A 227 -23.10 22.75 -26.79
N GLU A 228 -24.24 23.32 -27.19
CA GLU A 228 -25.03 22.88 -28.36
C GLU A 228 -24.25 23.02 -29.67
N GLU A 229 -23.46 24.10 -29.80
CA GLU A 229 -22.60 24.35 -30.95
C GLU A 229 -21.34 23.44 -30.92
N ALA A 230 -20.80 23.14 -29.74
CA ALA A 230 -19.71 22.16 -29.58
C ALA A 230 -20.17 20.75 -29.99
N VAL A 231 -21.34 20.31 -29.54
CA VAL A 231 -21.97 19.06 -29.97
C VAL A 231 -22.18 19.06 -31.49
N SER A 232 -22.64 20.17 -32.07
CA SER A 232 -22.80 20.31 -33.52
C SER A 232 -21.48 20.18 -34.29
N ILE A 233 -20.39 20.74 -33.78
CA ILE A 233 -19.04 20.60 -34.36
C ILE A 233 -18.53 19.17 -34.21
N ALA A 234 -18.68 18.54 -33.05
CA ALA A 234 -18.28 17.15 -32.82
C ALA A 234 -19.01 16.18 -33.75
N LEU A 235 -20.33 16.33 -33.91
CA LEU A 235 -21.14 15.51 -34.81
C LEU A 235 -20.76 15.70 -36.29
N ASN A 236 -20.21 16.85 -36.67
CA ASN A 236 -19.68 17.07 -38.02
C ASN A 236 -18.25 16.50 -38.17
N ALA A 237 -17.38 16.69 -37.17
CA ALA A 237 -16.06 16.09 -37.13
C ALA A 237 -16.14 14.56 -37.27
N ALA A 238 -17.08 13.91 -36.56
CA ALA A 238 -17.33 12.47 -36.69
C ALA A 238 -17.79 12.02 -38.09
N ARG A 239 -18.46 12.89 -38.86
CA ARG A 239 -18.88 12.61 -40.25
C ARG A 239 -17.79 12.87 -41.29
N GLU A 240 -16.82 13.72 -40.96
CA GLU A 240 -15.65 14.05 -41.80
C GLU A 240 -14.38 13.27 -41.40
N HIS A 241 -14.41 12.59 -40.25
CA HIS A 241 -13.28 11.82 -39.72
C HIS A 241 -12.91 10.64 -40.64
N SER A 242 -11.61 10.41 -40.77
CA SER A 242 -11.06 9.27 -41.49
C SER A 242 -10.89 8.10 -40.53
N TRP A 243 -12.01 7.44 -40.24
CA TRP A 243 -12.08 6.30 -39.31
C TRP A 243 -11.08 5.19 -39.69
N THR A 244 -10.34 4.70 -38.71
CA THR A 244 -9.38 3.59 -38.90
C THR A 244 -10.06 2.27 -39.27
N MET A 245 -11.30 2.08 -38.78
CA MET A 245 -12.15 0.94 -39.08
C MET A 245 -13.26 1.33 -40.05
N GLN A 246 -13.60 0.42 -40.97
CA GLN A 246 -14.67 0.66 -41.94
C GLN A 246 -16.04 0.60 -41.25
N LEU A 247 -16.76 1.72 -41.30
CA LEU A 247 -18.13 1.81 -40.79
C LEU A 247 -19.18 1.46 -41.87
N ASP A 248 -20.39 1.12 -41.44
CA ASP A 248 -21.58 0.91 -42.27
C ASP A 248 -22.10 2.27 -42.78
N GLU A 249 -22.77 2.25 -43.95
CA GLU A 249 -23.28 3.48 -44.60
C GLU A 249 -24.31 4.25 -43.74
N ASP A 250 -25.00 3.59 -42.80
CA ASP A 250 -26.03 4.19 -41.94
C ASP A 250 -25.49 4.71 -40.59
N THR A 251 -24.32 4.24 -40.14
CA THR A 251 -23.75 4.58 -38.81
C THR A 251 -23.54 6.09 -38.64
N LEU A 252 -22.99 6.77 -39.65
CA LEU A 252 -22.76 8.22 -39.63
C LEU A 252 -24.00 9.05 -40.06
N SER A 253 -25.15 8.41 -40.30
CA SER A 253 -26.37 9.08 -40.74
C SER A 253 -26.93 10.03 -39.66
N PRO A 254 -27.73 11.05 -40.03
CA PRO A 254 -28.40 11.91 -39.06
C PRO A 254 -29.40 11.19 -38.14
N GLU A 255 -29.79 9.95 -38.46
CA GLU A 255 -30.71 9.15 -37.66
C GLU A 255 -29.96 8.42 -36.53
N ASN A 256 -28.79 7.86 -36.82
CA ASN A 256 -27.95 7.14 -35.85
C ASN A 256 -26.99 8.05 -35.07
N LEU A 257 -26.34 9.02 -35.75
CA LEU A 257 -25.35 9.92 -35.15
C LEU A 257 -25.95 11.33 -34.99
N ASN A 258 -26.55 11.58 -33.83
CA ASN A 258 -27.26 12.82 -33.47
C ASN A 258 -27.01 13.22 -32.00
N GLU A 259 -27.68 14.27 -31.50
CA GLU A 259 -27.50 14.80 -30.14
C GLU A 259 -27.66 13.74 -29.02
N ASN A 260 -28.49 12.71 -29.22
CA ASN A 260 -28.68 11.61 -28.26
C ASN A 260 -27.48 10.66 -28.17
N SER A 261 -26.52 10.74 -29.10
CA SER A 261 -25.28 9.94 -29.08
C SER A 261 -24.18 10.55 -28.20
N VAL A 262 -24.38 11.75 -27.64
CA VAL A 262 -23.43 12.40 -26.73
C VAL A 262 -23.50 11.75 -25.35
N SER A 263 -22.48 10.98 -24.97
CA SER A 263 -22.36 10.41 -23.61
C SER A 263 -21.74 11.39 -22.61
N LEU A 264 -20.77 12.19 -23.05
CA LEU A 264 -20.03 13.12 -22.19
C LEU A 264 -19.89 14.49 -22.85
N SER A 265 -19.97 15.54 -22.03
CA SER A 265 -19.82 16.93 -22.47
C SER A 265 -19.26 17.81 -21.34
N ILE A 266 -17.94 17.83 -21.21
CA ILE A 266 -17.19 18.57 -20.18
C ILE A 266 -16.58 19.83 -20.80
N LEU A 267 -16.55 20.91 -20.03
CA LEU A 267 -15.81 22.14 -20.33
C LEU A 267 -14.66 22.28 -19.33
N SER A 268 -13.42 22.12 -19.79
CA SER A 268 -12.21 22.13 -18.96
C SER A 268 -11.13 23.03 -19.60
N PHE A 269 -9.90 22.98 -19.08
CA PHE A 269 -8.72 23.61 -19.68
C PHE A 269 -7.66 22.55 -20.02
N ALA A 270 -7.15 22.57 -21.25
CA ALA A 270 -6.11 21.65 -21.72
C ALA A 270 -5.03 22.38 -22.54
N GLY A 271 -3.83 21.78 -22.59
CA GLY A 271 -2.66 22.30 -23.32
C GLY A 271 -2.52 21.71 -24.73
N SER A 272 -1.31 21.78 -25.31
CA SER A 272 -1.03 21.27 -26.66
C SER A 272 -0.33 19.90 -26.70
N LEU A 273 0.03 19.30 -25.56
CA LEU A 273 0.82 18.05 -25.50
C LEU A 273 0.17 16.88 -26.25
N ASP A 274 -1.14 16.67 -26.05
CA ASP A 274 -1.91 15.55 -26.61
C ASP A 274 -2.89 16.00 -27.73
N ALA A 275 -2.64 17.15 -28.35
CA ALA A 275 -3.46 17.71 -29.44
C ALA A 275 -2.86 17.41 -30.83
N ASP A 276 -3.71 17.15 -31.83
CA ASP A 276 -3.30 16.75 -33.20
C ASP A 276 -2.38 17.80 -33.87
N LYS A 277 -2.49 19.07 -33.44
CA LYS A 277 -1.68 20.20 -33.89
C LYS A 277 -1.36 21.08 -32.69
N THR A 278 -0.08 21.37 -32.50
CA THR A 278 0.39 22.25 -31.43
C THR A 278 -0.17 23.66 -31.63
N ARG A 279 -0.85 24.21 -30.62
CA ARG A 279 -1.61 25.46 -30.75
C ARG A 279 -0.75 26.71 -30.64
N SER A 280 0.29 26.68 -29.80
CA SER A 280 1.30 27.74 -29.69
C SER A 280 2.69 27.12 -29.58
N THR A 281 3.72 27.97 -29.39
CA THR A 281 5.10 27.51 -29.18
C THR A 281 5.35 27.00 -27.76
N ASP A 282 4.41 27.21 -26.84
CA ASP A 282 4.44 26.69 -25.47
C ASP A 282 3.41 25.56 -25.37
N VAL A 283 3.90 24.32 -25.21
CA VAL A 283 3.03 23.13 -25.20
C VAL A 283 2.19 23.03 -23.93
N LEU A 284 2.57 23.74 -22.86
CA LEU A 284 1.91 23.76 -21.56
C LEU A 284 0.87 24.90 -21.43
N GLU A 285 0.82 25.81 -22.41
CA GLU A 285 -0.16 26.90 -22.43
C GLU A 285 -1.59 26.35 -22.60
N LEU A 286 -2.44 26.64 -21.61
CA LEU A 286 -3.79 26.12 -21.51
C LEU A 286 -4.82 27.05 -22.14
N TYR A 287 -5.83 26.42 -22.75
CA TYR A 287 -6.99 27.05 -23.37
C TYR A 287 -8.26 26.28 -22.99
N PRO A 288 -9.45 26.90 -22.97
CA PRO A 288 -10.68 26.20 -22.62
C PRO A 288 -11.06 25.23 -23.74
N VAL A 289 -11.49 24.03 -23.37
CA VAL A 289 -11.82 22.94 -24.28
C VAL A 289 -13.19 22.37 -23.94
N TRP A 290 -14.05 22.26 -24.95
CA TRP A 290 -15.21 21.37 -24.90
C TRP A 290 -14.77 19.97 -25.31
N ARG A 291 -14.81 19.04 -24.37
CA ARG A 291 -14.64 17.61 -24.60
C ARG A 291 -16.01 16.98 -24.84
N ILE A 292 -16.27 16.54 -26.07
CA ILE A 292 -17.52 15.89 -26.45
C ILE A 292 -17.22 14.43 -26.81
N THR A 293 -17.74 13.50 -26.02
CA THR A 293 -17.66 12.06 -26.33
C THR A 293 -18.94 11.64 -27.02
N LEU A 294 -18.81 11.21 -28.28
CA LEU A 294 -19.87 10.64 -29.09
C LEU A 294 -19.76 9.12 -29.05
N LEU A 295 -20.81 8.45 -28.59
CA LEU A 295 -21.01 7.04 -28.88
C LEU A 295 -21.36 6.90 -30.37
N LEU A 296 -20.88 5.86 -31.02
CA LEU A 296 -21.55 5.37 -32.22
C LEU A 296 -22.85 4.67 -31.81
N ASN A 297 -23.78 4.47 -32.75
CA ASN A 297 -24.87 3.50 -32.58
C ASN A 297 -24.38 2.03 -32.60
N LYS A 298 -23.05 1.82 -32.65
CA LYS A 298 -22.40 0.73 -33.39
C LYS A 298 -20.91 0.58 -32.99
N MET A 299 -20.56 -0.46 -32.23
CA MET A 299 -19.16 -0.87 -32.02
C MET A 299 -18.57 -1.43 -33.31
N TYR A 300 -17.31 -1.10 -33.60
CA TYR A 300 -16.53 -1.73 -34.66
C TYR A 300 -15.32 -2.41 -34.05
N GLY A 301 -15.37 -3.73 -33.89
CA GLY A 301 -14.36 -4.46 -33.12
C GLY A 301 -14.27 -3.87 -31.71
N GLN A 302 -13.18 -3.14 -31.44
CA GLN A 302 -12.94 -2.42 -30.19
C GLN A 302 -13.48 -0.96 -30.15
N LEU A 303 -13.70 -0.33 -31.30
CA LEU A 303 -14.09 1.08 -31.44
C LEU A 303 -15.55 1.31 -31.02
N TYR A 304 -15.82 2.10 -29.98
CA TYR A 304 -17.19 2.41 -29.50
C TYR A 304 -17.68 3.82 -29.84
N GLY A 305 -16.78 4.73 -30.18
CA GLY A 305 -17.10 6.15 -30.24
C GLY A 305 -15.95 7.04 -30.71
N LEU A 306 -16.15 8.34 -30.55
CA LEU A 306 -15.22 9.39 -30.89
C LEU A 306 -15.23 10.47 -29.81
N GLU A 307 -14.06 10.75 -29.24
CA GLU A 307 -13.83 11.95 -28.44
C GLU A 307 -13.39 13.05 -29.39
N VAL A 308 -14.15 14.14 -29.41
CA VAL A 308 -13.79 15.35 -30.13
C VAL A 308 -13.56 16.45 -29.10
N ASP A 309 -12.31 16.80 -28.89
CA ASP A 309 -11.95 18.01 -28.17
C ASP A 309 -12.04 19.20 -29.13
N ILE A 310 -12.69 20.28 -28.69
CA ILE A 310 -12.87 21.50 -29.47
C ILE A 310 -12.42 22.69 -28.63
N TRP A 311 -11.53 23.51 -29.18
CA TRP A 311 -11.09 24.75 -28.56
C TRP A 311 -12.28 25.70 -28.39
N ALA A 312 -12.70 25.94 -27.15
CA ALA A 312 -13.95 26.63 -26.85
C ALA A 312 -13.90 28.14 -27.11
N ASP A 313 -12.73 28.68 -27.48
CA ASP A 313 -12.50 30.10 -27.73
C ASP A 313 -12.39 30.46 -29.24
N ASN A 314 -11.86 29.59 -30.08
CA ASN A 314 -11.75 29.79 -31.53
C ASN A 314 -12.60 28.83 -32.38
N LYS A 315 -13.21 27.80 -31.77
CA LYS A 315 -14.07 26.76 -32.39
C LYS A 315 -13.34 25.78 -33.31
N GLU A 316 -12.01 25.76 -33.32
CA GLU A 316 -11.23 24.76 -34.05
C GLU A 316 -11.21 23.43 -33.27
N VAL A 317 -11.23 22.31 -33.99
CA VAL A 317 -11.06 20.97 -33.39
C VAL A 317 -9.61 20.84 -32.91
N ARG A 318 -9.43 20.47 -31.64
CA ARG A 318 -8.15 20.27 -30.96
C ARG A 318 -7.56 18.90 -31.28
N SER A 319 -8.37 17.87 -31.10
CA SER A 319 -8.02 16.49 -31.39
C SER A 319 -9.26 15.64 -31.67
N VAL A 320 -9.12 14.69 -32.59
CA VAL A 320 -10.13 13.66 -32.86
C VAL A 320 -9.57 12.30 -32.44
N LYS A 321 -10.06 11.77 -31.32
CA LYS A 321 -9.55 10.53 -30.71
C LYS A 321 -10.64 9.48 -30.72
N GLU A 322 -10.48 8.49 -31.60
CA GLU A 322 -11.27 7.27 -31.60
C GLU A 322 -11.27 6.62 -30.22
N GLN A 323 -12.45 6.27 -29.72
CA GLN A 323 -12.63 5.73 -28.38
C GLN A 323 -12.76 4.22 -28.46
N TYR A 324 -11.79 3.55 -27.83
CA TYR A 324 -11.68 2.11 -27.81
C TYR A 324 -12.17 1.58 -26.46
N SER A 325 -13.07 0.61 -26.53
CA SER A 325 -13.59 -0.10 -25.38
C SER A 325 -12.55 -1.11 -24.92
N SER A 326 -12.70 -1.56 -23.70
CA SER A 326 -12.03 -2.76 -23.18
C SER A 326 -12.98 -3.96 -23.14
N VAL A 327 -14.25 -3.87 -23.57
CA VAL A 327 -15.29 -4.92 -23.40
C VAL A 327 -15.76 -5.54 -24.72
N THR A 328 -15.80 -6.88 -24.80
CA THR A 328 -16.16 -7.66 -26.02
C THR A 328 -17.65 -7.50 -26.42
N PRO A 329 -18.04 -7.71 -27.70
CA PRO A 329 -19.37 -7.39 -28.21
C PRO A 329 -20.59 -8.14 -27.61
N GLY A 330 -20.42 -8.97 -26.57
CA GLY A 330 -21.54 -9.61 -25.88
C GLY A 330 -22.48 -8.61 -25.18
N TYR A 331 -21.97 -7.46 -24.74
CA TYR A 331 -22.78 -6.35 -24.23
C TYR A 331 -23.51 -5.58 -25.36
N ILE A 332 -23.28 -5.99 -26.61
CA ILE A 332 -23.44 -5.15 -27.80
C ILE A 332 -24.03 -5.98 -28.97
N GLU A 333 -25.22 -6.57 -28.78
CA GLU A 333 -25.94 -7.29 -29.85
C GLU A 333 -26.61 -6.35 -30.88
N ASN A 334 -26.58 -5.03 -30.68
CA ASN A 334 -27.16 -4.05 -31.61
C ASN A 334 -26.39 -3.94 -32.97
N ILE A 335 -25.26 -4.66 -33.12
CA ILE A 335 -24.06 -4.32 -33.91
C ILE A 335 -23.28 -5.66 -34.07
N SER A 336 -22.48 -6.10 -35.07
CA SER A 336 -22.01 -5.71 -36.42
C SER A 336 -20.98 -4.57 -36.64
N SER A 337 -19.77 -4.78 -37.22
CA SER A 337 -18.87 -5.98 -37.36
C SER A 337 -17.53 -5.73 -38.13
N ASN A 338 -16.45 -6.43 -37.73
CA ASN A 338 -15.16 -6.85 -38.38
C ASN A 338 -15.03 -6.83 -39.95
N ASP A 339 -13.84 -6.76 -40.63
CA ASP A 339 -12.38 -6.62 -40.29
C ASP A 339 -11.48 -6.57 -41.61
N THR A 340 -10.13 -6.46 -41.50
CA THR A 340 -8.99 -6.71 -42.47
C THR A 340 -8.52 -5.59 -43.44
N GLN A 341 -7.22 -5.36 -43.80
CA GLN A 341 -5.89 -5.90 -43.39
C GLN A 341 -4.65 -5.09 -43.95
N GLU A 342 -3.47 -5.18 -43.28
CA GLU A 342 -2.04 -5.19 -43.80
C GLU A 342 -1.32 -3.98 -44.49
N SER A 343 0.04 -3.81 -44.51
CA SER A 343 1.20 -4.38 -43.74
C SER A 343 2.62 -3.71 -44.01
N SER A 344 3.60 -3.92 -43.08
CA SER A 344 5.10 -3.78 -43.20
C SER A 344 5.76 -2.36 -43.24
N VAL A 345 7.09 -2.06 -43.07
CA VAL A 345 8.40 -2.80 -43.12
C VAL A 345 9.50 -2.21 -42.15
N ASN A 346 10.60 -2.97 -41.92
CA ASN A 346 11.84 -2.84 -41.09
C ASN A 346 12.90 -1.72 -41.48
N ASP A 347 14.12 -1.51 -40.91
CA ASP A 347 14.98 -2.21 -39.90
C ASP A 347 16.21 -1.40 -39.31
N GLN A 348 16.86 -1.94 -38.26
CA GLN A 348 18.32 -1.99 -37.90
C GLN A 348 19.17 -0.85 -37.25
N SER A 349 19.38 -0.98 -35.93
CA SER A 349 20.68 -1.09 -35.19
C SER A 349 21.72 0.05 -35.03
N LEU A 350 22.28 0.18 -33.81
CA LEU A 350 23.72 0.45 -33.55
C LEU A 350 24.15 -0.06 -32.14
N SER A 351 25.44 0.05 -31.75
CA SER A 351 26.05 -0.80 -30.70
C SER A 351 26.80 -0.11 -29.54
N ASN A 352 26.97 -0.89 -28.46
CA ASN A 352 27.63 -0.64 -27.17
C ASN A 352 28.86 0.31 -27.15
N GLY A 353 28.95 1.13 -26.10
CA GLY A 353 30.19 1.84 -25.72
C GLY A 353 30.23 2.22 -24.23
N VAL A 354 31.22 1.70 -23.49
CA VAL A 354 31.49 2.08 -22.08
C VAL A 354 32.49 3.23 -22.04
N ASP A 355 32.20 4.32 -21.32
CA ASP A 355 33.12 5.46 -21.18
C ASP A 355 34.17 5.22 -20.05
N PRO A 356 35.48 5.13 -20.34
CA PRO A 356 36.50 4.84 -19.33
C PRO A 356 36.86 6.00 -18.37
N LYS A 357 36.24 7.18 -18.49
CA LYS A 357 36.74 8.42 -17.82
C LYS A 357 36.67 8.41 -16.29
N PHE A 358 35.75 7.67 -15.66
CA PHE A 358 35.50 7.81 -14.22
C PHE A 358 36.68 7.36 -13.34
N VAL A 359 37.44 6.34 -13.76
CA VAL A 359 38.58 5.79 -13.01
C VAL A 359 39.83 6.70 -13.08
N ALA A 360 39.93 7.58 -14.07
CA ALA A 360 41.10 8.44 -14.26
C ALA A 360 41.17 9.61 -13.23
N LEU A 361 40.03 10.05 -12.70
CA LEU A 361 39.93 11.31 -11.97
C LEU A 361 40.56 11.27 -10.57
N ILE A 362 40.36 10.17 -9.83
CA ILE A 362 40.87 9.96 -8.47
C ILE A 362 42.42 9.91 -8.45
N SER A 363 43.05 9.47 -9.54
CA SER A 363 44.51 9.35 -9.65
C SER A 363 45.26 10.69 -9.71
N PHE A 364 44.60 11.79 -10.12
CA PHE A 364 45.27 13.06 -10.42
C PHE A 364 45.43 14.02 -9.23
N SER A 365 44.53 13.95 -8.24
CA SER A 365 44.49 14.87 -7.08
C SER A 365 45.62 14.61 -6.07
N ALA A 366 45.92 13.34 -5.80
CA ALA A 366 47.01 12.94 -4.91
C ALA A 366 48.39 13.37 -5.48
N VAL A 367 48.58 13.21 -6.80
CA VAL A 367 49.84 13.53 -7.49
C VAL A 367 50.08 15.04 -7.56
N THR A 368 49.07 15.83 -7.92
CA THR A 368 49.17 17.30 -7.94
C THR A 368 49.48 17.88 -6.56
N THR A 369 48.84 17.37 -5.50
CA THR A 369 49.11 17.78 -4.10
C THR A 369 50.58 17.53 -3.71
N CYS A 370 51.13 16.34 -4.04
CA CYS A 370 52.54 16.02 -3.80
C CYS A 370 53.52 16.92 -4.57
N ILE A 371 53.18 17.27 -5.82
CA ILE A 371 53.99 18.15 -6.67
C ILE A 371 53.99 19.60 -6.14
N ILE A 372 52.83 20.13 -5.73
CA ILE A 372 52.71 21.47 -5.16
C ILE A 372 53.53 21.57 -3.86
N PHE A 373 53.43 20.57 -2.97
CA PHE A 373 54.15 20.58 -1.70
C PHE A 373 55.68 20.47 -1.89
N THR A 374 56.15 19.63 -2.82
CA THR A 374 57.58 19.54 -3.14
C THR A 374 58.12 20.80 -3.81
N MET A 375 57.36 21.44 -4.71
CA MET A 375 57.72 22.76 -5.26
C MET A 375 57.80 23.84 -4.18
N ALA A 376 56.86 23.90 -3.24
CA ALA A 376 56.91 24.84 -2.12
C ALA A 376 58.19 24.68 -1.29
N VAL A 377 58.59 23.45 -0.96
CA VAL A 377 59.84 23.15 -0.22
C VAL A 377 61.09 23.54 -1.04
N VAL A 378 61.09 23.36 -2.37
CA VAL A 378 62.21 23.76 -3.24
C VAL A 378 62.32 25.28 -3.37
N VAL A 379 61.20 26.00 -3.49
CA VAL A 379 61.17 27.47 -3.50
C VAL A 379 61.64 28.05 -2.15
N HIS A 380 61.21 27.45 -1.03
CA HIS A 380 61.66 27.86 0.30
C HIS A 380 63.18 27.64 0.48
N LYS A 381 63.72 26.49 0.02
CA LYS A 381 65.17 26.20 -0.02
C LYS A 381 65.98 27.27 -0.79
N ARG A 382 65.43 27.82 -1.88
CA ARG A 382 66.14 28.83 -2.69
C ARG A 382 66.20 30.22 -2.05
N LYS A 383 65.32 30.55 -1.10
CA LYS A 383 65.22 31.92 -0.53
C LYS A 383 66.00 32.13 0.78
N TYR A 384 66.32 31.06 1.52
CA TYR A 384 67.04 31.14 2.81
C TYR A 384 68.23 30.15 2.88
N SER A 385 69.30 30.45 2.14
CA SER A 385 70.55 29.66 2.13
C SER A 385 71.50 29.91 3.31
N ARG A 386 71.07 30.68 4.33
CA ARG A 386 71.80 30.89 5.59
C ARG A 386 70.80 30.85 6.76
N VAL A 387 71.27 30.35 7.92
CA VAL A 387 70.55 30.27 9.22
C VAL A 387 69.51 29.11 9.39
N ILE A 388 69.61 27.98 8.67
CA ILE A 388 69.09 26.69 9.19
C ILE A 388 70.10 25.54 8.97
N TYR A 389 71.02 25.37 9.93
CA TYR A 389 72.00 24.25 9.92
C TYR A 389 72.03 23.43 11.24
N LYS A 390 71.14 23.69 12.21
CA LYS A 390 71.18 23.02 13.55
C LYS A 390 69.94 22.20 13.96
N GLN A 391 68.94 22.01 13.10
CA GLN A 391 67.73 21.20 13.44
C GLN A 391 67.36 20.08 12.45
N LYS A 392 68.15 19.84 11.39
CA LYS A 392 67.85 18.84 10.34
C LYS A 392 67.46 17.43 10.82
N PRO A 393 68.08 16.80 11.84
CA PRO A 393 67.78 15.40 12.16
C PRO A 393 66.50 15.20 12.99
N ARG A 394 65.93 16.24 13.61
CA ARG A 394 64.69 16.10 14.41
C ARG A 394 63.44 16.19 13.55
N PHE A 395 63.35 17.19 12.67
CA PHE A 395 62.17 17.36 11.80
C PHE A 395 61.98 16.16 10.85
N LEU A 396 63.05 15.65 10.24
CA LEU A 396 62.96 14.49 9.35
C LEU A 396 62.56 13.20 10.12
N ARG A 397 63.05 13.01 11.35
CA ARG A 397 62.62 11.88 12.20
C ARG A 397 61.16 12.01 12.62
N LEU A 398 60.70 13.20 13.01
CA LEU A 398 59.30 13.44 13.33
C LEU A 398 58.39 13.22 12.11
N PHE A 399 58.80 13.66 10.92
CA PHE A 399 58.06 13.41 9.69
C PHE A 399 57.99 11.93 9.32
N VAL A 400 59.12 11.20 9.39
CA VAL A 400 59.13 9.74 9.16
C VAL A 400 58.29 9.02 10.22
N ILE A 401 58.37 9.39 11.50
CA ILE A 401 57.53 8.82 12.56
C ILE A 401 56.05 9.12 12.31
N LEU A 402 55.69 10.33 11.88
CA LEU A 402 54.30 10.68 11.56
C LEU A 402 53.77 9.88 10.37
N CYS A 403 54.56 9.74 9.30
CA CYS A 403 54.21 8.90 8.16
C CYS A 403 54.14 7.41 8.53
N SER A 404 55.05 6.90 9.36
CA SER A 404 55.01 5.53 9.86
C SER A 404 53.82 5.28 10.77
N ILE A 405 53.42 6.25 11.61
CA ILE A 405 52.20 6.18 12.43
C ILE A 405 50.97 6.19 11.52
N LEU A 406 50.90 7.09 10.53
CA LEU A 406 49.79 7.12 9.56
C LEU A 406 49.66 5.80 8.79
N ILE A 407 50.78 5.26 8.32
CA ILE A 407 50.81 3.95 7.63
C ILE A 407 50.42 2.82 8.59
N LEU A 408 50.90 2.81 9.85
CA LEU A 408 50.43 1.83 10.84
C LEU A 408 48.94 2.01 11.15
N THR A 409 48.39 3.21 11.25
CA THR A 409 46.95 3.40 11.45
C THR A 409 46.12 2.98 10.24
N MET A 410 46.66 3.03 9.02
CA MET A 410 45.99 2.46 7.83
C MET A 410 46.11 0.93 7.75
N ILE A 411 47.06 0.31 8.47
CA ILE A 411 47.25 -1.16 8.54
C ILE A 411 46.57 -1.77 9.77
N PHE A 412 46.42 -0.99 10.85
CA PHE A 412 45.83 -1.39 12.14
C PHE A 412 44.55 -0.62 12.49
N LEU A 413 43.93 0.07 11.51
CA LEU A 413 42.48 0.23 11.54
C LEU A 413 41.89 -1.19 11.66
N PRO A 414 41.04 -1.47 12.65
CA PRO A 414 40.37 -2.75 12.68
C PRO A 414 39.57 -2.87 11.38
N LEU A 415 39.80 -3.96 10.64
CA LEU A 415 38.84 -4.47 9.68
C LEU A 415 37.63 -4.96 10.49
N VAL A 416 36.83 -3.99 10.95
CA VAL A 416 35.42 -4.21 11.28
C VAL A 416 34.82 -4.67 9.97
N LYS A 417 34.70 -5.99 9.83
CA LYS A 417 34.04 -6.62 8.72
C LYS A 417 32.54 -6.47 8.97
N SER A 418 32.04 -5.22 8.85
CA SER A 418 30.66 -4.97 8.48
C SER A 418 30.49 -5.49 7.07
N VAL A 419 30.36 -6.82 6.97
CA VAL A 419 29.72 -7.44 5.82
C VAL A 419 28.30 -6.91 5.88
N SER A 420 27.99 -5.90 5.07
CA SER A 420 26.60 -5.53 4.81
C SER A 420 25.89 -6.81 4.42
N ALA A 421 24.71 -7.04 5.00
CA ALA A 421 23.84 -8.12 4.57
C ALA A 421 23.75 -8.11 3.05
N SER A 422 24.08 -9.25 2.45
CA SER A 422 24.14 -9.48 1.03
C SER A 422 22.70 -9.59 0.50
N ARG A 423 22.43 -8.87 -0.58
CA ARG A 423 21.07 -8.72 -1.11
C ARG A 423 21.06 -9.02 -2.59
N ALA A 424 19.95 -9.56 -3.07
CA ALA A 424 19.69 -9.76 -4.49
C ALA A 424 18.23 -9.50 -4.83
N CYS A 425 17.95 -9.25 -6.10
CA CYS A 425 16.60 -9.13 -6.63
C CYS A 425 16.38 -10.21 -7.69
N LEU A 426 15.19 -10.82 -7.64
CA LEU A 426 14.64 -11.67 -8.69
C LEU A 426 13.47 -10.91 -9.30
N ILE A 427 13.39 -10.92 -10.64
CA ILE A 427 12.31 -10.30 -11.40
C ILE A 427 11.78 -11.34 -12.39
N TRP A 428 10.49 -11.67 -12.26
CA TRP A 428 9.78 -12.67 -13.04
C TRP A 428 8.59 -12.05 -13.79
N GLY A 429 7.78 -12.90 -14.43
CA GLY A 429 6.67 -12.55 -15.30
C GLY A 429 6.76 -13.31 -16.62
N SER A 430 5.65 -13.90 -17.05
CA SER A 430 5.47 -14.73 -18.25
C SER A 430 5.18 -13.90 -19.52
N ARG A 431 5.23 -14.53 -20.69
CA ARG A 431 4.48 -14.11 -21.88
C ARG A 431 3.15 -14.86 -22.03
N SER A 432 2.98 -15.98 -21.31
CA SER A 432 1.92 -16.98 -21.51
C SER A 432 1.84 -17.43 -22.98
N SER A 433 3.02 -17.70 -23.55
CA SER A 433 3.34 -17.96 -24.96
C SER A 433 2.52 -19.07 -25.58
N ASP A 434 2.33 -20.17 -24.83
CA ASP A 434 1.70 -21.41 -25.29
C ASP A 434 0.21 -21.49 -24.92
N ALA A 435 -0.29 -20.55 -24.10
CA ALA A 435 -1.67 -20.47 -23.62
C ALA A 435 -2.70 -20.07 -24.70
N ILE A 436 -2.52 -20.52 -25.95
CA ILE A 436 -3.35 -20.18 -27.10
C ILE A 436 -4.65 -21.00 -27.07
N SER A 437 -5.80 -20.33 -27.01
CA SER A 437 -7.12 -20.97 -27.08
C SER A 437 -8.19 -20.10 -27.73
N ALA A 438 -8.73 -20.57 -28.85
CA ALA A 438 -9.84 -19.95 -29.58
C ALA A 438 -11.25 -20.34 -29.05
N TYR A 439 -11.32 -21.14 -27.98
CA TYR A 439 -12.57 -21.74 -27.47
C TYR A 439 -12.76 -21.69 -25.95
N SER A 440 -11.76 -21.20 -25.20
CA SER A 440 -11.78 -21.12 -23.74
C SER A 440 -11.15 -19.80 -23.29
N LEU A 441 -11.13 -19.53 -21.98
CA LEU A 441 -10.38 -18.40 -21.47
C LEU A 441 -8.87 -18.72 -21.55
N SER A 442 -8.09 -17.69 -21.81
CA SER A 442 -6.65 -17.73 -21.99
C SER A 442 -6.10 -16.44 -21.38
N TRP A 443 -4.92 -16.52 -20.76
CA TRP A 443 -4.20 -15.35 -20.25
C TRP A 443 -2.95 -15.05 -21.09
N ARG A 444 -2.95 -15.44 -22.38
CA ARG A 444 -1.87 -15.05 -23.29
C ARG A 444 -1.81 -13.54 -23.47
N LYS A 445 -0.76 -12.92 -22.93
CA LYS A 445 -0.53 -11.46 -22.98
C LYS A 445 -0.37 -10.98 -24.43
N SER A 446 -0.90 -9.80 -24.72
CA SER A 446 -0.66 -9.13 -26.00
C SER A 446 0.81 -8.74 -26.18
N ASP A 447 1.24 -8.62 -27.45
CA ASP A 447 2.61 -8.18 -27.79
C ASP A 447 2.94 -6.79 -27.21
N ALA A 448 1.93 -5.93 -26.98
CA ALA A 448 2.10 -4.62 -26.35
C ALA A 448 2.44 -4.73 -24.85
N GLU A 449 1.71 -5.56 -24.10
CA GLU A 449 2.02 -5.86 -22.70
C GLU A 449 3.39 -6.56 -22.56
N ILE A 450 3.67 -7.55 -23.41
CA ILE A 450 4.96 -8.25 -23.45
C ILE A 450 6.12 -7.26 -23.69
N ALA A 451 5.96 -6.32 -24.62
CA ALA A 451 6.97 -5.29 -24.88
C ALA A 451 7.11 -4.32 -23.70
N ARG A 452 5.99 -3.92 -23.08
CA ARG A 452 5.97 -2.99 -21.93
C ARG A 452 6.63 -3.62 -20.71
N ALA A 453 6.21 -4.81 -20.31
CA ALA A 453 6.68 -5.51 -19.13
C ALA A 453 8.16 -5.90 -19.23
N SER A 454 8.62 -6.30 -20.42
CA SER A 454 10.04 -6.51 -20.71
C SER A 454 10.85 -5.20 -20.57
N ALA A 455 10.40 -4.10 -21.17
CA ALA A 455 11.07 -2.81 -21.08
C ALA A 455 11.12 -2.25 -19.64
N VAL A 456 10.04 -2.41 -18.88
CA VAL A 456 9.93 -2.02 -17.46
C VAL A 456 10.88 -2.85 -16.60
N THR A 457 10.90 -4.17 -16.79
CA THR A 457 11.83 -5.10 -16.12
C THR A 457 13.28 -4.69 -16.35
N ASP A 458 13.68 -4.47 -17.61
CA ASP A 458 15.05 -4.11 -17.95
C ASP A 458 15.43 -2.70 -17.46
N TYR A 459 14.48 -1.75 -17.45
CA TYR A 459 14.70 -0.41 -16.92
C TYR A 459 14.91 -0.44 -15.40
N ILE A 460 14.03 -1.12 -14.65
CA ILE A 460 14.09 -1.21 -13.19
C ILE A 460 15.35 -1.95 -12.75
N ARG A 461 15.67 -3.09 -13.39
CA ARG A 461 16.93 -3.80 -13.18
C ARG A 461 18.12 -2.88 -13.41
N THR A 462 18.26 -2.32 -14.61
CA THR A 462 19.49 -1.61 -15.03
C THR A 462 19.71 -0.30 -14.26
N ASN A 463 18.65 0.47 -13.99
CA ASN A 463 18.77 1.80 -13.39
C ASN A 463 18.65 1.80 -11.86
N PHE A 464 18.04 0.78 -11.24
CA PHE A 464 17.78 0.78 -9.80
C PHE A 464 18.45 -0.36 -9.03
N PHE A 465 18.39 -1.62 -9.51
CA PHE A 465 19.04 -2.74 -8.80
C PHE A 465 20.53 -2.88 -9.17
N ASP A 466 20.87 -2.81 -10.46
CA ASP A 466 22.24 -2.92 -10.98
C ASP A 466 23.11 -1.69 -10.67
N ALA A 467 22.49 -0.54 -10.41
CA ALA A 467 23.15 0.77 -10.24
C ALA A 467 23.99 0.93 -8.95
N GLY A 468 24.32 -0.18 -8.28
CA GLY A 468 25.14 -0.19 -7.06
C GLY A 468 24.37 0.08 -5.77
N ASN A 469 23.03 0.06 -5.80
CA ASN A 469 22.14 0.33 -4.67
C ASN A 469 22.05 -0.84 -3.65
N GLY A 470 23.14 -1.61 -3.51
CA GLY A 470 23.30 -2.67 -2.51
C GLY A 470 22.83 -4.07 -2.92
N TYR A 471 22.26 -4.23 -4.12
CA TYR A 471 21.81 -5.53 -4.64
C TYR A 471 22.82 -6.13 -5.62
N SER A 472 23.04 -7.43 -5.53
CA SER A 472 23.73 -8.25 -6.53
C SER A 472 22.67 -8.84 -7.45
N SER A 473 22.48 -8.25 -8.62
CA SER A 473 21.53 -8.77 -9.60
C SER A 473 22.12 -9.94 -10.40
N ASN A 474 21.23 -10.76 -10.96
CA ASN A 474 21.59 -11.68 -12.03
C ASN A 474 20.34 -11.97 -12.89
N THR A 475 20.51 -11.90 -14.22
CA THR A 475 19.54 -12.28 -15.28
C THR A 475 18.12 -11.70 -15.18
N PRO A 476 17.74 -10.70 -16.01
CA PRO A 476 16.32 -10.41 -16.25
C PRO A 476 15.70 -11.62 -16.96
N ASN A 477 14.65 -12.19 -16.36
CA ASN A 477 14.03 -13.43 -16.81
C ASN A 477 12.54 -13.19 -17.11
N TYR A 478 12.25 -12.19 -17.96
CA TYR A 478 10.90 -12.04 -18.49
C TYR A 478 10.63 -13.14 -19.52
N GLY A 479 9.62 -13.95 -19.23
CA GLY A 479 9.25 -15.15 -19.94
C GLY A 479 10.18 -16.33 -19.66
N VAL A 480 10.09 -16.90 -18.45
CA VAL A 480 10.72 -18.18 -18.06
C VAL A 480 9.75 -19.20 -17.46
N ASP A 481 10.08 -20.47 -17.67
CA ASP A 481 9.34 -21.65 -17.21
C ASP A 481 9.46 -21.86 -15.69
N LYS A 482 8.49 -22.58 -15.09
CA LYS A 482 8.41 -22.84 -13.65
C LYS A 482 9.68 -23.45 -13.06
N ASP A 483 10.28 -24.44 -13.73
CA ASP A 483 11.53 -25.07 -13.31
C ASP A 483 12.69 -24.07 -13.14
N VAL A 484 12.71 -22.99 -13.95
CA VAL A 484 13.72 -21.92 -13.85
C VAL A 484 13.45 -21.04 -12.63
N ILE A 485 12.19 -20.66 -12.40
CA ILE A 485 11.75 -19.85 -11.25
C ILE A 485 12.13 -20.55 -9.93
N LEU A 486 11.80 -21.83 -9.79
CA LEU A 486 12.12 -22.61 -8.59
C LEU A 486 13.63 -22.84 -8.41
N SER A 487 14.35 -23.05 -9.51
CA SER A 487 15.83 -23.17 -9.50
C SER A 487 16.52 -21.87 -9.07
N GLN A 488 16.02 -20.72 -9.54
CA GLN A 488 16.52 -19.39 -9.13
C GLN A 488 16.24 -19.12 -7.65
N ALA A 489 15.00 -19.31 -7.19
CA ALA A 489 14.62 -19.11 -5.79
C ALA A 489 15.51 -19.91 -4.84
N ASN A 490 15.67 -21.23 -5.10
CA ASN A 490 16.55 -22.10 -4.33
C ASN A 490 18.03 -21.68 -4.39
N THR A 491 18.52 -21.23 -5.55
CA THR A 491 19.91 -20.76 -5.69
C THR A 491 20.15 -19.49 -4.88
N PHE A 492 19.22 -18.54 -4.93
CA PHE A 492 19.35 -17.23 -4.28
C PHE A 492 19.12 -17.31 -2.75
N LYS A 493 18.19 -18.16 -2.28
CA LYS A 493 17.98 -18.54 -0.86
C LYS A 493 19.28 -18.93 -0.15
N ASN A 494 20.17 -19.62 -0.86
CA ASN A 494 21.46 -20.10 -0.34
C ASN A 494 22.65 -19.15 -0.60
N SER A 495 22.49 -18.10 -1.41
CA SER A 495 23.59 -17.25 -1.90
C SER A 495 23.61 -15.83 -1.32
N TYR A 496 22.46 -15.36 -0.83
CA TYR A 496 22.27 -14.01 -0.30
C TYR A 496 21.56 -14.05 1.05
N ASP A 497 21.70 -13.01 1.86
CA ASP A 497 21.07 -12.92 3.18
C ASP A 497 19.59 -12.55 3.06
N TYR A 498 19.25 -11.56 2.21
CA TYR A 498 17.87 -11.14 1.92
C TYR A 498 17.57 -11.00 0.42
N LEU A 499 16.31 -11.18 0.04
CA LEU A 499 15.82 -11.18 -1.34
C LEU A 499 14.67 -10.19 -1.55
N ALA A 500 14.74 -9.44 -2.65
CA ALA A 500 13.60 -8.69 -3.19
C ALA A 500 12.99 -9.47 -4.37
N ILE A 501 11.69 -9.78 -4.33
CA ILE A 501 10.99 -10.52 -5.39
C ILE A 501 10.02 -9.58 -6.10
N LEU A 502 10.16 -9.45 -7.41
CA LEU A 502 9.23 -8.73 -8.29
C LEU A 502 8.63 -9.71 -9.30
N ASP A 503 7.35 -9.56 -9.61
CA ASP A 503 6.65 -10.39 -10.58
C ASP A 503 5.60 -9.58 -11.38
N TRP A 504 5.43 -9.91 -12.67
CA TRP A 504 4.61 -9.15 -13.63
C TRP A 504 3.66 -10.08 -14.39
N ASP A 505 2.63 -10.60 -13.71
CA ASP A 505 1.90 -11.77 -14.24
C ASP A 505 0.37 -11.81 -14.06
N HIS A 506 -0.24 -12.81 -14.68
CA HIS A 506 -1.58 -13.31 -14.35
C HIS A 506 -1.51 -14.34 -13.22
N GLY A 507 -2.66 -14.64 -12.61
CA GLY A 507 -2.70 -15.40 -11.37
C GLY A 507 -4.07 -15.32 -10.71
N VAL A 508 -4.46 -16.39 -10.02
CA VAL A 508 -5.75 -16.57 -9.33
C VAL A 508 -5.60 -17.73 -8.32
N MET A 509 -6.70 -18.22 -7.75
CA MET A 509 -6.72 -19.55 -7.14
C MET A 509 -6.79 -20.67 -8.20
N GLY A 510 -5.78 -21.54 -8.23
CA GLY A 510 -5.74 -22.75 -9.04
C GLY A 510 -5.70 -24.05 -8.23
N LYS A 511 -5.50 -25.20 -8.88
CA LYS A 511 -5.63 -26.53 -8.26
C LYS A 511 -4.41 -27.43 -8.51
N PRO A 512 -3.33 -27.33 -7.70
CA PRO A 512 -2.08 -28.06 -7.93
C PRO A 512 -2.27 -29.60 -7.83
N GLY A 513 -3.21 -30.09 -7.04
CA GLY A 513 -3.57 -31.52 -6.99
C GLY A 513 -4.13 -32.08 -8.31
N LEU A 514 -4.56 -31.24 -9.25
CA LEU A 514 -4.92 -31.63 -10.63
C LEU A 514 -3.73 -31.53 -11.61
N ALA A 515 -2.67 -30.81 -11.26
CA ALA A 515 -1.40 -30.75 -11.98
C ALA A 515 -0.44 -31.92 -11.62
N GLY A 516 -0.76 -32.71 -10.61
CA GLY A 516 0.04 -33.86 -10.17
C GLY A 516 0.88 -33.62 -8.90
N TYR A 517 0.57 -32.57 -8.12
CA TYR A 517 1.09 -32.42 -6.75
C TYR A 517 0.50 -33.50 -5.83
N ASP A 518 1.20 -33.83 -4.75
CA ASP A 518 0.74 -34.77 -3.71
C ASP A 518 -0.29 -34.08 -2.78
N MET A 519 -1.36 -33.54 -3.39
CA MET A 519 -2.36 -32.66 -2.76
C MET A 519 -3.77 -33.01 -3.27
N PRO A 520 -4.84 -32.79 -2.48
CA PRO A 520 -6.20 -33.10 -2.91
C PRO A 520 -6.65 -32.29 -4.13
N ALA A 521 -7.28 -32.96 -5.09
CA ALA A 521 -7.82 -32.36 -6.32
C ALA A 521 -8.95 -31.32 -6.10
N ASN A 522 -9.46 -31.19 -4.86
CA ASN A 522 -10.41 -30.17 -4.45
C ASN A 522 -9.76 -28.98 -3.72
N GLU A 523 -8.53 -29.11 -3.22
CA GLU A 523 -7.76 -28.05 -2.58
C GLU A 523 -7.35 -27.01 -3.63
N ALA A 524 -7.38 -25.73 -3.26
CA ALA A 524 -7.18 -24.62 -4.19
C ALA A 524 -6.22 -23.60 -3.59
N HIS A 525 -5.23 -23.19 -4.38
CA HIS A 525 -4.04 -22.46 -3.96
C HIS A 525 -3.81 -21.25 -4.85
N TYR A 526 -3.30 -20.15 -4.32
CA TYR A 526 -3.00 -18.97 -5.12
C TYR A 526 -1.73 -19.20 -5.95
N MET A 527 -1.71 -18.69 -7.18
CA MET A 527 -0.59 -18.85 -8.11
C MET A 527 -0.39 -17.66 -9.03
N PHE A 528 0.81 -17.55 -9.59
CA PHE A 528 1.14 -16.77 -10.77
C PHE A 528 1.63 -17.69 -11.89
N GLU A 529 1.71 -17.23 -13.14
CA GLU A 529 2.04 -18.10 -14.28
C GLU A 529 3.54 -18.37 -14.49
N ASP A 530 3.86 -19.33 -15.35
CA ASP A 530 5.13 -19.43 -16.05
C ASP A 530 5.00 -19.06 -17.54
N ASP A 531 6.12 -19.03 -18.29
CA ASP A 531 6.10 -18.52 -19.66
C ASP A 531 5.17 -19.23 -20.64
N SER A 532 4.87 -20.51 -20.45
CA SER A 532 3.92 -21.21 -21.31
C SER A 532 2.49 -20.76 -21.00
N GLY A 533 2.15 -20.64 -19.72
CA GLY A 533 0.90 -20.07 -19.22
C GLY A 533 -0.29 -21.03 -19.17
N THR A 534 -1.34 -20.59 -18.47
CA THR A 534 -2.56 -21.32 -18.15
C THR A 534 -3.62 -21.14 -19.24
N ILE A 535 -4.17 -22.25 -19.72
CA ILE A 535 -5.43 -22.27 -20.47
C ILE A 535 -6.56 -22.59 -19.49
N TRP A 536 -7.67 -21.86 -19.53
CA TRP A 536 -8.75 -21.93 -18.53
C TRP A 536 -10.11 -22.36 -19.14
N GLY A 537 -10.59 -23.53 -18.71
CA GLY A 537 -11.89 -24.10 -19.08
C GLY A 537 -12.98 -23.97 -18.01
N ILE A 538 -14.24 -24.21 -18.43
CA ILE A 538 -15.40 -24.22 -17.53
C ILE A 538 -15.65 -25.65 -16.99
N ALA A 539 -16.11 -25.73 -15.74
CA ALA A 539 -16.14 -26.91 -14.87
C ALA A 539 -16.78 -28.23 -15.41
N PRO A 540 -16.46 -29.41 -14.82
CA PRO A 540 -16.54 -30.72 -15.47
C PRO A 540 -17.92 -31.26 -15.89
N TRP A 541 -19.03 -30.58 -15.59
CA TRP A 541 -20.36 -30.97 -16.07
C TRP A 541 -20.53 -30.80 -17.59
N TYR A 542 -19.62 -30.07 -18.25
CA TYR A 542 -19.55 -29.98 -19.73
C TYR A 542 -18.81 -31.15 -20.42
N GLN A 543 -18.73 -32.32 -19.76
CA GLN A 543 -18.14 -33.61 -20.19
C GLN A 543 -18.43 -34.14 -21.62
N LYS A 544 -19.25 -33.44 -22.40
CA LYS A 544 -19.58 -33.73 -23.80
C LYS A 544 -18.59 -33.12 -24.81
N TYR A 545 -17.76 -32.16 -24.37
CA TYR A 545 -16.82 -31.41 -25.22
C TYR A 545 -15.40 -31.55 -24.64
N PRO A 546 -14.41 -32.11 -25.38
CA PRO A 546 -13.04 -32.27 -24.89
C PRO A 546 -12.31 -30.95 -24.64
N ASP A 547 -12.78 -29.87 -25.27
CA ASP A 547 -12.10 -28.58 -25.41
C ASP A 547 -12.26 -27.65 -24.18
N TYR A 548 -12.78 -28.19 -23.07
CA TYR A 548 -13.10 -27.48 -21.82
C TYR A 548 -12.27 -28.06 -20.65
N TYR A 549 -10.97 -27.81 -20.67
CA TYR A 549 -10.02 -28.20 -19.64
C TYR A 549 -9.24 -26.98 -19.15
N THR A 550 -8.91 -26.93 -17.85
CA THR A 550 -7.98 -25.94 -17.30
C THR A 550 -6.64 -26.63 -17.05
N ASP A 551 -5.57 -26.13 -17.66
CA ASP A 551 -4.23 -26.68 -17.44
C ASP A 551 -3.55 -26.05 -16.22
N TRP A 552 -3.59 -26.77 -15.11
CA TRP A 552 -3.04 -26.32 -13.83
C TRP A 552 -1.50 -26.45 -13.73
N SER A 553 -0.83 -27.04 -14.72
CA SER A 553 0.61 -27.36 -14.62
C SER A 553 1.54 -26.15 -14.74
N HIS A 554 1.08 -25.09 -15.41
CA HIS A 554 1.83 -23.84 -15.65
C HIS A 554 1.68 -22.77 -14.55
N GLY A 555 0.96 -23.07 -13.46
CA GLY A 555 0.90 -22.20 -12.29
C GLY A 555 2.08 -22.42 -11.34
N VAL A 556 2.74 -21.36 -10.90
CA VAL A 556 3.68 -21.30 -9.77
C VAL A 556 2.89 -20.98 -8.50
N TYR A 557 2.72 -21.95 -7.62
CA TYR A 557 1.79 -21.87 -6.50
C TYR A 557 2.45 -21.31 -5.23
N ASP A 558 1.61 -20.81 -4.31
CA ASP A 558 2.00 -20.44 -2.94
C ASP A 558 2.78 -21.55 -2.22
N VAL A 559 2.41 -22.82 -2.42
CA VAL A 559 3.17 -23.99 -1.92
C VAL A 559 4.62 -24.04 -2.44
N ASP A 560 4.83 -23.72 -3.72
CA ASP A 560 6.17 -23.74 -4.31
C ASP A 560 7.05 -22.62 -3.73
N MET A 561 6.45 -21.45 -3.49
CA MET A 561 7.16 -20.29 -2.93
C MET A 561 7.46 -20.46 -1.44
N TYR A 562 6.55 -21.05 -0.67
CA TYR A 562 6.76 -21.35 0.75
C TYR A 562 7.94 -22.31 0.98
N ASP A 563 8.08 -23.35 0.16
CA ASP A 563 9.24 -24.25 0.21
C ASP A 563 10.51 -23.62 -0.37
N ALA A 564 10.38 -22.79 -1.41
CA ALA A 564 11.51 -22.14 -2.09
C ALA A 564 12.13 -20.98 -1.29
N PHE A 565 11.45 -20.44 -0.26
CA PHE A 565 11.98 -19.43 0.67
C PHE A 565 11.98 -19.94 2.14
N PRO A 566 12.65 -19.24 3.07
CA PRO A 566 12.46 -19.47 4.50
C PRO A 566 12.05 -18.18 5.25
N PRO A 567 11.63 -18.27 6.52
CA PRO A 567 11.24 -17.11 7.32
C PRO A 567 12.29 -15.98 7.32
N ALA A 568 11.78 -14.73 7.27
CA ALA A 568 12.55 -13.48 7.14
C ALA A 568 13.35 -13.26 5.83
N LYS A 569 13.39 -14.21 4.89
CA LYS A 569 14.29 -14.12 3.73
C LYS A 569 13.89 -13.08 2.69
N VAL A 570 12.60 -13.02 2.35
CA VAL A 570 12.07 -12.03 1.42
C VAL A 570 11.73 -10.79 2.22
N HIS A 571 12.56 -9.75 2.13
CA HIS A 571 12.33 -8.47 2.82
C HIS A 571 11.39 -7.56 2.04
N PHE A 572 11.31 -7.75 0.72
CA PHE A 572 10.40 -7.02 -0.15
C PHE A 572 9.82 -7.96 -1.21
N ALA A 573 8.50 -8.01 -1.33
CA ALA A 573 7.81 -8.68 -2.42
C ALA A 573 6.83 -7.70 -3.07
N PHE A 574 6.83 -7.61 -4.39
CA PHE A 574 5.82 -6.88 -5.16
C PHE A 574 5.38 -7.73 -6.34
N ILE A 575 4.24 -8.41 -6.16
CA ILE A 575 3.71 -9.41 -7.09
C ILE A 575 2.53 -8.78 -7.83
N ASN A 576 2.75 -8.30 -9.05
CA ASN A 576 1.74 -7.59 -9.84
C ASN A 576 0.79 -8.55 -10.57
N THR A 577 0.06 -9.34 -9.80
CA THR A 577 -0.87 -10.35 -10.33
C THR A 577 -2.18 -10.39 -9.56
N CYS A 578 -3.25 -10.84 -10.20
CA CYS A 578 -4.58 -10.89 -9.60
C CYS A 578 -4.58 -11.86 -8.40
N MET A 579 -5.36 -11.52 -7.37
CA MET A 579 -5.48 -12.23 -6.08
C MET A 579 -4.18 -12.42 -5.26
N SER A 580 -3.03 -11.87 -5.69
CA SER A 580 -1.75 -12.00 -4.99
C SER A 580 -1.73 -11.49 -3.55
N ALA A 581 -2.58 -10.53 -3.19
CA ALA A 581 -2.76 -10.06 -1.83
C ALA A 581 -4.14 -10.43 -1.26
N ASN A 582 -4.82 -11.42 -1.84
CA ASN A 582 -6.05 -11.96 -1.28
C ASN A 582 -5.72 -12.85 -0.08
N ILE A 583 -6.33 -12.56 1.07
CA ILE A 583 -6.04 -13.20 2.36
C ILE A 583 -7.25 -14.02 2.88
N THR A 584 -8.19 -14.37 1.99
CA THR A 584 -9.38 -15.18 2.33
C THR A 584 -8.99 -16.58 2.79
N TYR A 585 -7.95 -17.15 2.18
CA TYR A 585 -7.30 -18.37 2.63
C TYR A 585 -5.80 -18.07 2.82
N GLN A 586 -5.29 -18.29 4.03
CA GLN A 586 -3.89 -18.06 4.36
C GLN A 586 -3.45 -18.95 5.52
N GLY A 587 -2.14 -19.15 5.68
CA GLY A 587 -1.58 -20.02 6.71
C GLY A 587 -1.50 -21.46 6.21
N PHE A 588 -1.99 -22.43 6.99
CA PHE A 588 -2.03 -23.84 6.60
C PHE A 588 -3.46 -24.33 6.37
N THR A 589 -3.66 -25.13 5.33
CA THR A 589 -4.91 -25.85 5.07
C THR A 589 -5.10 -27.00 6.05
N ALA A 590 -6.31 -27.59 6.09
CA ALA A 590 -6.62 -28.72 6.98
C ALA A 590 -5.81 -30.01 6.69
N THR A 591 -5.10 -30.06 5.56
CA THR A 591 -4.17 -31.12 5.15
C THR A 591 -2.70 -30.79 5.47
N GLY A 592 -2.42 -29.58 5.93
CA GLY A 592 -1.09 -29.11 6.31
C GLY A 592 -0.31 -28.37 5.21
N ASN A 593 -0.91 -28.10 4.06
CA ASN A 593 -0.25 -27.36 2.98
C ASN A 593 -0.29 -25.84 3.26
N PRO A 594 0.79 -25.09 3.00
CA PRO A 594 0.77 -23.64 3.08
C PRO A 594 -0.12 -23.05 1.97
N ILE A 595 -0.81 -21.94 2.27
CA ILE A 595 -1.71 -21.26 1.34
C ILE A 595 -1.63 -19.73 1.52
N GLY A 596 -1.86 -18.99 0.44
CA GLY A 596 -1.83 -17.53 0.38
C GLY A 596 -0.43 -17.01 0.03
N LEU A 597 -0.30 -16.32 -1.11
CA LEU A 597 0.98 -15.79 -1.59
C LEU A 597 1.71 -14.86 -0.58
N PRO A 598 1.04 -14.00 0.22
CA PRO A 598 1.71 -13.22 1.27
C PRO A 598 2.34 -14.12 2.34
N PHE A 599 1.66 -15.19 2.75
CA PHE A 599 2.19 -16.17 3.70
C PHE A 599 3.33 -16.98 3.08
N ALA A 600 3.23 -17.35 1.80
CA ALA A 600 4.25 -18.09 1.08
C ALA A 600 5.59 -17.35 0.98
N PHE A 601 5.59 -16.07 0.61
CA PHE A 601 6.84 -15.30 0.50
C PHE A 601 7.42 -14.90 1.86
N THR A 602 6.61 -14.79 2.91
CA THR A 602 7.03 -14.14 4.17
C THR A 602 7.11 -15.07 5.39
N HIS A 603 6.39 -16.20 5.36
CA HIS A 603 6.05 -17.09 6.48
C HIS A 603 5.20 -16.44 7.59
N ARG A 604 4.54 -15.32 7.30
CA ARG A 604 3.69 -14.57 8.23
C ARG A 604 2.29 -14.44 7.66
N ILE A 605 1.26 -14.88 8.39
CA ILE A 605 -0.13 -14.62 8.00
C ILE A 605 -0.43 -13.13 8.17
N VAL A 606 -1.35 -12.59 7.40
CA VAL A 606 -1.66 -11.16 7.35
C VAL A 606 -2.89 -10.85 8.19
N ASP A 607 -2.73 -10.07 9.26
CA ASP A 607 -3.83 -9.71 10.17
C ASP A 607 -3.65 -8.33 10.82
N TYR A 608 -4.65 -7.84 11.55
CA TYR A 608 -4.56 -6.60 12.34
C TYR A 608 -5.53 -6.57 13.53
N PRO A 609 -5.04 -6.28 14.76
CA PRO A 609 -3.65 -6.03 15.12
C PRO A 609 -2.82 -7.34 15.15
N PRO A 610 -1.57 -7.36 14.64
CA PRO A 610 -0.70 -8.52 14.79
C PRO A 610 -0.36 -8.79 16.26
N SER A 611 -0.31 -10.06 16.65
CA SER A 611 -0.26 -10.54 18.04
C SER A 611 1.04 -11.28 18.41
N GLY A 612 1.64 -11.97 17.44
CA GLY A 612 2.85 -12.76 17.52
C GLY A 612 3.69 -12.62 16.24
N THR A 613 3.63 -13.64 15.38
CA THR A 613 4.35 -13.67 14.09
C THR A 613 3.64 -12.94 12.94
N GLU A 614 2.37 -12.54 13.08
CA GLU A 614 1.56 -12.03 11.96
C GLU A 614 2.10 -10.71 11.39
N MET A 615 1.81 -10.50 10.10
CA MET A 615 2.15 -9.35 9.29
C MET A 615 0.99 -8.35 9.28
N SER A 616 1.27 -7.05 9.49
CA SER A 616 0.21 -6.03 9.50
C SER A 616 -0.58 -5.98 8.18
N LYS A 617 -1.89 -6.21 8.26
CA LYS A 617 -2.86 -6.04 7.16
C LYS A 617 -2.98 -4.60 6.65
N TYR A 618 -2.53 -3.63 7.43
CA TYR A 618 -2.54 -2.21 7.06
C TYR A 618 -1.12 -1.65 6.97
N GLY A 619 -0.20 -2.40 6.35
CA GLY A 619 1.24 -2.10 6.35
C GLY A 619 1.64 -0.73 5.81
N TYR A 620 0.78 -0.04 5.05
CA TYR A 620 0.95 1.39 4.71
C TYR A 620 0.64 2.32 5.90
N SER A 621 -0.57 2.27 6.48
CA SER A 621 -1.03 3.24 7.50
C SER A 621 -0.68 2.84 8.94
N HIS A 622 -0.52 1.55 9.20
CA HIS A 622 -0.16 0.94 10.48
C HIS A 622 0.94 -0.12 10.27
N PRO A 623 2.14 0.26 9.79
CA PRO A 623 3.25 -0.66 9.58
C PRO A 623 3.67 -1.38 10.87
N ASP A 624 3.97 -2.69 10.77
CA ASP A 624 4.57 -3.44 11.89
C ASP A 624 6.09 -3.20 12.00
N ALA A 625 6.72 -3.76 13.04
CA ALA A 625 8.14 -3.55 13.33
C ALA A 625 9.09 -4.53 12.61
N PHE A 626 8.58 -5.63 12.04
CA PHE A 626 9.38 -6.67 11.41
C PHE A 626 9.85 -6.22 10.03
N PRO A 627 11.08 -6.53 9.57
CA PRO A 627 11.63 -5.93 8.35
C PRO A 627 11.21 -6.65 7.05
N GLN A 628 9.89 -6.81 6.85
CA GLN A 628 9.31 -7.35 5.61
C GLN A 628 8.13 -6.49 5.15
N CYS A 629 8.07 -6.20 3.85
CA CYS A 629 6.92 -5.57 3.21
C CYS A 629 6.46 -6.41 2.01
N TYR A 630 5.15 -6.64 1.90
CA TYR A 630 4.52 -7.32 0.78
C TYR A 630 3.56 -6.38 0.05
N MET A 631 3.59 -6.39 -1.28
CA MET A 631 2.73 -5.59 -2.15
C MET A 631 2.09 -6.51 -3.21
N GLY A 632 0.79 -6.34 -3.43
CA GLY A 632 0.03 -7.13 -4.40
C GLY A 632 -1.44 -6.75 -4.41
N PHE A 633 -2.25 -7.43 -5.21
CA PHE A 633 -3.65 -7.07 -5.45
C PHE A 633 -4.60 -8.05 -4.78
N SER A 634 -5.58 -7.54 -4.03
CA SER A 634 -6.57 -8.38 -3.35
C SER A 634 -7.61 -8.99 -4.30
N PHE A 635 -7.78 -8.41 -5.48
CA PHE A 635 -8.66 -8.90 -6.55
C PHE A 635 -7.98 -8.76 -7.92
N GLY A 636 -8.38 -7.84 -8.81
CA GLY A 636 -7.66 -7.61 -10.08
C GLY A 636 -6.34 -6.82 -9.91
N SER A 637 -5.32 -7.15 -10.71
CA SER A 637 -4.09 -6.36 -10.90
C SER A 637 -4.13 -5.58 -12.21
N ALA A 638 -3.29 -4.56 -12.35
CA ALA A 638 -3.14 -3.83 -13.61
C ALA A 638 -2.08 -4.46 -14.52
N ALA A 639 -2.36 -4.57 -15.82
CA ALA A 639 -1.33 -4.80 -16.84
C ALA A 639 -0.36 -3.61 -16.90
N LEU A 640 0.93 -3.82 -17.21
CA LEU A 640 1.89 -2.72 -17.24
C LEU A 640 1.64 -1.72 -18.39
N ASP A 641 0.97 -2.17 -19.45
CA ASP A 641 0.43 -1.35 -20.56
C ASP A 641 -1.01 -0.85 -20.31
N GLN A 642 -1.64 -1.19 -19.18
CA GLN A 642 -2.88 -0.54 -18.77
C GLN A 642 -2.64 0.93 -18.43
N LYS A 643 -3.54 1.82 -18.86
CA LYS A 643 -3.66 3.18 -18.32
C LYS A 643 -4.65 3.22 -17.16
N ILE A 644 -4.29 3.85 -16.04
CA ILE A 644 -5.13 3.90 -14.84
C ILE A 644 -5.74 5.31 -14.68
N PRO A 645 -7.07 5.47 -14.81
CA PRO A 645 -7.76 6.74 -14.58
C PRO A 645 -7.55 7.30 -13.17
N TYR A 646 -7.23 8.59 -13.09
CA TYR A 646 -7.35 9.39 -11.87
C TYR A 646 -7.86 10.77 -12.23
N GLU A 647 -9.17 10.85 -12.48
CA GLU A 647 -9.92 12.04 -12.91
C GLU A 647 -9.40 12.77 -14.18
N GLN A 648 -8.34 12.28 -14.82
CA GLN A 648 -7.55 12.92 -15.86
C GLN A 648 -8.01 12.65 -17.30
N VAL A 649 -7.63 13.57 -18.19
CA VAL A 649 -7.98 13.60 -19.63
C VAL A 649 -7.28 12.54 -20.48
N ASP A 650 -6.04 12.19 -20.14
CA ASP A 650 -5.30 11.08 -20.73
C ASP A 650 -4.53 10.38 -19.60
N PRO A 651 -4.99 9.21 -19.12
CA PRO A 651 -4.40 8.59 -17.94
C PRO A 651 -2.98 8.03 -18.19
N PRO A 652 -2.11 8.08 -17.17
CA PRO A 652 -0.77 7.50 -17.24
C PRO A 652 -0.84 5.96 -17.26
N TYR A 653 0.16 5.35 -17.88
CA TYR A 653 0.36 3.91 -17.81
C TYR A 653 0.75 3.46 -16.40
N TRP A 654 0.25 2.30 -15.97
CA TRP A 654 0.61 1.66 -14.69
C TRP A 654 2.13 1.55 -14.52
N SER A 655 2.82 1.14 -15.58
CA SER A 655 4.29 1.08 -15.66
C SER A 655 5.03 2.38 -15.30
N VAL A 656 4.43 3.57 -15.49
CA VAL A 656 5.03 4.85 -15.08
C VAL A 656 5.09 4.96 -13.56
N TRP A 657 4.02 4.55 -12.85
CA TRP A 657 4.02 4.51 -11.39
C TRP A 657 5.04 3.51 -10.86
N VAL A 658 5.11 2.32 -11.47
CA VAL A 658 6.06 1.28 -11.06
C VAL A 658 7.51 1.77 -11.22
N ILE A 659 7.82 2.48 -12.31
CA ILE A 659 9.14 3.12 -12.50
C ILE A 659 9.40 4.21 -11.44
N PHE A 660 8.44 5.08 -11.14
CA PHE A 660 8.60 6.11 -10.11
C PHE A 660 8.78 5.51 -8.72
N PHE A 661 8.03 4.47 -8.36
CA PHE A 661 8.15 3.78 -7.08
C PHE A 661 9.59 3.29 -6.84
N PHE A 662 10.18 2.57 -7.80
CA PHE A 662 11.57 2.13 -7.66
C PHE A 662 12.59 3.26 -7.74
N TYR A 663 12.35 4.31 -8.51
CA TYR A 663 13.19 5.53 -8.47
C TYR A 663 13.24 6.12 -7.05
N PHE A 664 12.10 6.28 -6.38
CA PHE A 664 12.07 6.80 -5.01
C PHE A 664 12.65 5.83 -3.98
N ALA A 665 12.30 4.55 -4.04
CA ALA A 665 12.78 3.54 -3.08
C ALA A 665 14.26 3.16 -3.24
N LEU A 666 14.83 3.28 -4.45
CA LEU A 666 16.19 2.80 -4.77
C LEU A 666 17.15 3.85 -5.33
N ASP A 667 16.74 4.94 -5.98
CA ASP A 667 17.67 6.04 -6.26
C ASP A 667 17.73 7.01 -5.07
N ILE A 668 16.57 7.47 -4.62
CA ILE A 668 16.44 8.50 -3.56
C ILE A 668 16.53 7.91 -2.13
N ASP A 669 16.52 6.58 -1.99
CA ASP A 669 16.56 5.87 -0.69
C ASP A 669 15.43 6.28 0.26
N LEU A 670 14.22 6.43 -0.28
CA LEU A 670 13.01 6.65 0.50
C LEU A 670 12.54 5.33 1.14
N SER A 671 11.63 5.39 2.12
CA SER A 671 10.99 4.16 2.63
C SER A 671 9.99 3.65 1.59
N VAL A 672 9.50 2.41 1.72
CA VAL A 672 8.40 1.94 0.86
C VAL A 672 7.18 2.87 1.01
N HIS A 673 6.84 3.31 2.22
CA HIS A 673 5.76 4.28 2.51
C HIS A 673 5.93 5.57 1.71
N ASP A 674 7.07 6.25 1.90
CA ASP A 674 7.41 7.49 1.20
C ASP A 674 7.43 7.29 -0.34
N ALA A 675 7.93 6.15 -0.82
CA ALA A 675 8.03 5.85 -2.24
C ALA A 675 6.67 5.61 -2.90
N LEU A 676 5.71 5.02 -2.16
CA LEU A 676 4.31 4.89 -2.60
C LEU A 676 3.67 6.28 -2.77
N ASP A 677 3.86 7.18 -1.81
CA ASP A 677 3.31 8.54 -1.84
C ASP A 677 3.91 9.35 -3.00
N MET A 678 5.25 9.39 -3.09
CA MET A 678 5.94 10.13 -4.13
C MET A 678 5.61 9.59 -5.53
N ALA A 679 5.53 8.26 -5.72
CA ALA A 679 5.13 7.67 -6.99
C ALA A 679 3.68 8.02 -7.36
N SER A 680 2.77 8.04 -6.38
CA SER A 680 1.36 8.36 -6.61
C SER A 680 1.18 9.83 -7.02
N TYR A 681 1.86 10.75 -6.34
CA TYR A 681 1.90 12.16 -6.71
C TYR A 681 2.46 12.39 -8.13
N TYR A 682 3.61 11.79 -8.47
CA TYR A 682 4.26 12.04 -9.76
C TYR A 682 3.57 11.35 -10.94
N THR A 683 2.90 10.21 -10.72
CA THR A 683 2.06 9.57 -11.74
C THR A 683 0.77 10.33 -11.96
N TRP A 684 0.06 10.68 -10.88
CA TRP A 684 -1.28 11.27 -10.96
C TRP A 684 -1.29 12.71 -10.42
N PRO A 685 -1.04 13.72 -11.27
CA PRO A 685 -1.21 15.12 -10.94
C PRO A 685 -2.44 15.41 -10.08
N GLY A 686 -2.21 16.03 -8.92
CA GLY A 686 -3.25 16.44 -7.97
C GLY A 686 -3.70 15.37 -6.97
N CYS A 687 -3.18 14.15 -7.05
CA CYS A 687 -3.14 13.18 -5.95
C CYS A 687 -2.12 13.65 -4.90
N ALA A 688 -2.45 13.67 -3.60
CA ALA A 688 -1.50 14.09 -2.57
C ALA A 688 -0.52 12.98 -2.14
N ASP A 689 -1.03 11.75 -1.98
CA ASP A 689 -0.33 10.61 -1.39
C ASP A 689 -0.91 9.27 -1.89
N PHE A 690 -0.36 8.14 -1.45
CA PHE A 690 -0.82 6.82 -1.89
C PHE A 690 -2.27 6.50 -1.48
N SER A 691 -2.77 7.07 -0.37
CA SER A 691 -4.14 6.84 0.10
C SER A 691 -5.19 7.58 -0.72
N GLU A 692 -4.85 8.76 -1.25
CA GLU A 692 -5.68 9.48 -2.22
C GLU A 692 -5.63 8.86 -3.63
N SER A 693 -4.72 7.94 -3.92
CA SER A 693 -4.46 7.38 -5.26
C SER A 693 -5.52 6.37 -5.73
N PRO A 694 -5.66 6.09 -7.05
CA PRO A 694 -6.59 5.08 -7.55
C PRO A 694 -6.17 3.65 -7.17
N LEU A 695 -4.99 3.46 -6.57
CA LEU A 695 -4.54 2.18 -6.04
C LEU A 695 -5.12 1.87 -4.66
N GLN A 696 -5.71 2.84 -3.96
CA GLN A 696 -6.24 2.68 -2.59
C GLN A 696 -7.57 3.41 -2.32
N GLY A 697 -7.83 4.59 -2.91
CA GLY A 697 -9.00 5.43 -2.64
C GLY A 697 -10.32 4.81 -3.12
N ASP A 698 -10.83 5.24 -4.28
CA ASP A 698 -11.99 4.62 -4.92
C ASP A 698 -11.64 3.30 -5.64
N GLY A 699 -10.35 2.97 -5.73
CA GLY A 699 -9.82 1.84 -6.50
C GLY A 699 -9.78 2.14 -8.01
N PHE A 700 -9.41 1.12 -8.78
CA PHE A 700 -9.40 1.16 -10.24
C PHE A 700 -10.12 -0.06 -10.83
N THR A 701 -10.45 -0.03 -12.12
CA THR A 701 -10.89 -1.22 -12.86
C THR A 701 -9.66 -1.91 -13.45
N SER A 702 -9.40 -3.18 -13.13
CA SER A 702 -8.31 -3.93 -13.76
C SER A 702 -8.62 -4.22 -15.23
N GLU A 703 -7.64 -4.05 -16.10
CA GLU A 703 -7.77 -4.37 -17.53
C GLU A 703 -6.50 -5.04 -18.04
N TRP A 704 -6.64 -6.25 -18.58
CA TRP A 704 -5.55 -7.01 -19.17
C TRP A 704 -5.76 -7.18 -20.68
N PRO A 705 -4.83 -6.72 -21.54
CA PRO A 705 -4.94 -6.87 -22.99
C PRO A 705 -4.44 -8.26 -23.43
N ILE A 706 -5.39 -9.16 -23.71
CA ILE A 706 -5.15 -10.57 -24.03
C ILE A 706 -5.21 -10.82 -25.55
N ASP A 707 -4.23 -11.55 -26.09
CA ASP A 707 -4.27 -12.12 -27.46
C ASP A 707 -4.41 -13.66 -27.34
N ARG A 708 -5.67 -14.08 -27.09
CA ARG A 708 -6.05 -15.49 -26.85
C ARG A 708 -5.70 -16.42 -28.01
N ASN A 709 -5.62 -15.90 -29.22
CA ASN A 709 -5.43 -16.67 -30.45
C ASN A 709 -3.97 -16.74 -30.91
N GLY A 710 -3.06 -15.98 -30.30
CA GLY A 710 -1.66 -15.89 -30.74
C GLY A 710 -1.51 -15.25 -32.12
N ASN A 711 -2.42 -14.33 -32.49
CA ASN A 711 -2.50 -13.76 -33.84
C ASN A 711 -2.33 -12.23 -33.89
N GLY A 712 -1.98 -11.59 -32.77
CA GLY A 712 -1.81 -10.15 -32.62
C GLY A 712 -3.11 -9.37 -32.47
N ILE A 713 -4.28 -10.02 -32.51
CA ILE A 713 -5.59 -9.37 -32.32
C ILE A 713 -5.94 -9.45 -30.84
N ILE A 714 -5.88 -8.30 -30.16
CA ILE A 714 -6.31 -8.17 -28.77
C ILE A 714 -7.83 -8.42 -28.73
N GLU A 715 -8.24 -9.51 -28.10
CA GLU A 715 -9.65 -9.70 -27.76
C GLU A 715 -9.97 -8.80 -26.57
N LEU A 716 -11.05 -8.03 -26.70
CA LEU A 716 -11.50 -7.13 -25.64
C LEU A 716 -11.76 -7.94 -24.36
N PRO A 717 -11.09 -7.64 -23.23
CA PRO A 717 -11.35 -8.32 -21.97
C PRO A 717 -12.86 -8.34 -21.66
N GLY A 718 -13.42 -9.53 -21.43
CA GLY A 718 -14.84 -9.67 -21.12
C GLY A 718 -15.19 -9.01 -19.77
N GLU A 719 -16.48 -9.01 -19.42
CA GLU A 719 -16.88 -8.74 -18.03
C GLU A 719 -16.22 -9.70 -17.01
N LEU A 720 -15.68 -10.83 -17.49
CA LEU A 720 -14.92 -11.81 -16.71
C LEU A 720 -13.42 -11.49 -16.55
N ASP A 721 -12.86 -10.62 -17.40
CA ASP A 721 -11.43 -10.26 -17.40
C ASP A 721 -11.19 -8.85 -16.81
N ARG A 722 -12.27 -8.14 -16.47
CA ARG A 722 -12.25 -6.82 -15.80
C ARG A 722 -12.81 -6.96 -14.40
N ALA A 723 -12.19 -6.30 -13.43
CA ALA A 723 -12.68 -6.24 -12.05
C ALA A 723 -12.65 -4.80 -11.53
N GLU A 724 -13.76 -4.33 -10.98
CA GLU A 724 -13.90 -2.98 -10.42
C GLU A 724 -13.40 -2.92 -8.97
N ASN A 725 -13.12 -1.70 -8.47
CA ASN A 725 -12.67 -1.45 -7.09
C ASN A 725 -11.40 -2.27 -6.71
N CYS A 726 -10.51 -2.50 -7.68
CA CYS A 726 -9.22 -3.13 -7.46
C CYS A 726 -8.28 -2.20 -6.70
N LYS A 727 -7.45 -2.77 -5.82
CA LYS A 727 -6.54 -2.03 -4.94
C LYS A 727 -5.21 -2.75 -4.75
N LEU A 728 -4.13 -1.97 -4.69
CA LEU A 728 -2.81 -2.43 -4.32
C LEU A 728 -2.72 -2.47 -2.79
N ALA A 729 -2.81 -3.66 -2.21
CA ALA A 729 -2.60 -3.87 -0.80
C ALA A 729 -1.10 -3.77 -0.46
N VAL A 730 -0.83 -3.27 0.74
CA VAL A 730 0.52 -3.12 1.31
C VAL A 730 0.49 -3.73 2.70
N TYR A 731 1.18 -4.84 2.88
CA TYR A 731 1.23 -5.61 4.13
C TYR A 731 2.61 -5.55 4.77
N GLY A 732 2.63 -5.60 6.10
CA GLY A 732 3.86 -5.61 6.90
C GLY A 732 4.38 -4.23 7.24
N ASN A 733 5.61 -3.95 6.86
CA ASN A 733 6.34 -2.76 7.31
C ASN A 733 6.77 -1.89 6.13
N SER A 734 5.93 -0.93 5.74
CA SER A 734 6.27 0.04 4.70
C SER A 734 7.40 1.03 5.09
N ASN A 735 7.82 1.09 6.37
CA ASN A 735 8.93 1.96 6.77
C ASN A 735 10.32 1.41 6.36
N ILE A 736 10.43 0.21 5.78
CA ILE A 736 11.71 -0.32 5.32
C ILE A 736 12.27 0.50 4.15
N HIS A 737 13.58 0.72 4.15
CA HIS A 737 14.32 1.28 3.01
C HIS A 737 14.83 0.14 2.12
N LEU A 738 14.60 0.21 0.81
CA LEU A 738 15.10 -0.82 -0.10
C LEU A 738 16.60 -0.68 -0.38
N LYS A 739 17.11 0.53 -0.60
CA LYS A 739 18.53 0.78 -0.93
C LYS A 739 19.44 0.61 0.29
N ASN A 740 19.19 1.32 1.38
CA ASN A 740 19.91 1.15 2.64
C ASN A 740 19.22 0.17 3.61
N PHE A 741 18.68 -0.95 3.08
CA PHE A 741 18.12 -2.03 3.91
C PHE A 741 19.16 -2.59 4.88
N GLN A 742 19.08 -2.19 6.14
CA GLN A 742 19.92 -2.61 7.26
C GLN A 742 19.00 -2.81 8.49
N PRO A 743 18.25 -3.93 8.54
CA PRO A 743 17.30 -4.17 9.62
C PRO A 743 18.01 -4.32 10.97
N SER A 744 17.40 -3.78 12.03
CA SER A 744 17.77 -4.12 13.39
C SER A 744 17.49 -5.59 13.66
N ASP A 745 18.37 -6.23 14.44
CA ASP A 745 18.09 -7.58 14.95
C ASP A 745 16.84 -7.54 15.84
N TYR A 746 15.81 -8.29 15.43
CA TYR A 746 14.47 -8.32 16.00
C TYR A 746 13.95 -9.77 15.98
N VAL A 747 13.27 -10.17 17.05
CA VAL A 747 12.57 -11.46 17.17
C VAL A 747 11.11 -11.18 17.48
N THR A 748 10.17 -11.78 16.73
CA THR A 748 8.74 -11.59 16.97
C THR A 748 8.34 -12.03 18.39
N PRO A 749 7.26 -11.46 18.98
CA PRO A 749 6.57 -12.16 20.05
C PRO A 749 6.25 -13.60 19.60
N PRO A 750 6.36 -14.61 20.48
CA PRO A 750 6.01 -15.98 20.10
C PRO A 750 4.50 -16.14 19.89
N ASP A 751 4.08 -16.81 18.84
CA ASP A 751 2.78 -17.48 18.86
C ASP A 751 2.84 -18.57 19.93
N ILE A 752 1.75 -18.76 20.69
CA ILE A 752 1.65 -19.83 21.70
C ILE A 752 0.60 -20.83 21.24
N SER A 753 0.90 -22.11 21.41
CA SER A 753 -0.06 -23.20 21.24
C SER A 753 -0.02 -24.10 22.47
N GLY A 754 -1.19 -24.31 23.08
CA GLY A 754 -1.38 -25.11 24.29
C GLY A 754 -2.86 -25.14 24.69
N PRO A 755 -3.25 -26.00 25.64
CA PRO A 755 -4.62 -26.08 26.13
C PRO A 755 -5.00 -24.85 26.97
N THR A 756 -6.28 -24.47 26.95
CA THR A 756 -6.87 -23.43 27.82
C THR A 756 -7.45 -23.99 29.11
N THR A 757 -7.62 -25.31 29.21
CA THR A 757 -8.13 -26.02 30.40
C THR A 757 -7.28 -27.24 30.73
N GLY A 758 -7.21 -27.65 32.00
CA GLY A 758 -6.49 -28.85 32.42
C GLY A 758 -6.90 -29.42 33.77
N THR A 759 -6.47 -30.64 34.06
CA THR A 759 -6.71 -31.36 35.31
C THR A 759 -5.48 -31.25 36.22
N GLU A 760 -5.71 -31.08 37.52
CA GLU A 760 -4.67 -31.01 38.56
C GLU A 760 -3.65 -32.16 38.46
N GLY A 761 -2.36 -31.82 38.47
CA GLY A 761 -1.26 -32.78 38.40
C GLY A 761 -1.04 -33.50 37.06
N ILE A 762 -1.86 -33.23 36.03
CA ILE A 762 -1.60 -33.72 34.66
C ILE A 762 -0.55 -32.84 33.98
N THR A 763 0.33 -33.47 33.20
CA THR A 763 1.37 -32.78 32.44
C THR A 763 0.85 -32.41 31.05
N TYR A 764 0.86 -31.12 30.74
CA TYR A 764 0.49 -30.56 29.44
C TYR A 764 1.73 -30.07 28.68
N GLU A 765 1.65 -30.03 27.36
CA GLU A 765 2.67 -29.46 26.48
C GLU A 765 2.23 -28.09 25.97
N PHE A 766 3.14 -27.13 26.03
CA PHE A 766 3.01 -25.80 25.44
C PHE A 766 4.13 -25.60 24.44
N SER A 767 3.80 -25.02 23.30
CA SER A 767 4.72 -24.75 22.20
C SER A 767 4.77 -23.25 21.89
N GLY A 768 5.96 -22.75 21.57
CA GLY A 768 6.17 -21.39 21.08
C GLY A 768 6.73 -21.37 19.66
N ARG A 769 6.31 -20.40 18.83
CA ARG A 769 6.88 -20.12 17.50
C ARG A 769 7.20 -18.64 17.33
N ALA A 770 8.43 -18.29 16.98
CA ALA A 770 8.84 -16.93 16.70
C ALA A 770 9.80 -16.86 15.50
N ILE A 771 9.86 -15.70 14.85
CA ILE A 771 10.73 -15.44 13.72
C ILE A 771 11.79 -14.40 14.10
N ASP A 772 13.06 -14.74 13.89
CA ASP A 772 14.22 -13.87 13.93
C ASP A 772 14.44 -13.20 12.57
N SER A 773 14.67 -11.89 12.60
CA SER A 773 14.84 -11.02 11.43
C SER A 773 16.05 -11.31 10.55
N GLN A 774 17.08 -11.99 11.07
CA GLN A 774 18.35 -12.26 10.38
C GLN A 774 18.47 -13.74 9.95
N GLY A 775 17.46 -14.58 10.25
CA GLY A 775 17.48 -16.01 9.97
C GLY A 775 18.14 -16.88 11.04
N HIS A 776 18.40 -16.36 12.24
CA HIS A 776 19.05 -17.12 13.31
C HIS A 776 18.15 -18.22 13.91
N ASN A 777 18.79 -19.24 14.49
CA ASN A 777 18.10 -20.26 15.29
C ASN A 777 17.53 -19.66 16.57
N VAL A 778 16.35 -20.15 16.96
CA VAL A 778 15.55 -19.60 18.07
C VAL A 778 15.48 -20.60 19.23
N LYS A 779 15.34 -20.10 20.46
CA LYS A 779 15.06 -20.88 21.67
C LYS A 779 13.99 -20.19 22.51
N TYR A 780 13.02 -20.96 22.99
CA TYR A 780 11.93 -20.48 23.82
C TYR A 780 12.23 -20.67 25.31
N ARG A 781 11.71 -19.76 26.12
CA ARG A 781 11.61 -19.82 27.57
C ARG A 781 10.15 -19.74 27.96
N PHE A 782 9.69 -20.67 28.78
CA PHE A 782 8.34 -20.73 29.31
C PHE A 782 8.35 -20.31 30.78
N ASP A 783 7.38 -19.50 31.17
CA ASP A 783 7.05 -19.14 32.54
C ASP A 783 5.63 -19.62 32.82
N TRP A 784 5.43 -20.34 33.91
CA TRP A 784 4.19 -21.08 34.19
C TRP A 784 3.31 -20.40 35.24
N ASP A 785 3.72 -19.22 35.73
CA ASP A 785 3.08 -18.35 36.72
C ASP A 785 2.78 -18.95 38.12
N ASP A 786 3.04 -20.24 38.32
CA ASP A 786 2.95 -20.96 39.59
C ASP A 786 4.15 -20.69 40.55
N GLY A 787 5.19 -20.00 40.06
CA GLY A 787 6.42 -19.74 40.79
C GLY A 787 7.45 -20.88 40.78
N SER A 788 7.23 -21.96 40.03
CA SER A 788 8.19 -23.06 39.85
C SER A 788 9.48 -22.63 39.12
N GLY A 789 9.39 -21.59 38.30
CA GLY A 789 10.49 -21.01 37.53
C GLY A 789 10.46 -21.41 36.05
N TYR A 790 11.52 -21.06 35.33
CA TYR A 790 11.51 -21.12 33.86
C TYR A 790 11.89 -22.49 33.28
N SER A 791 11.00 -23.04 32.45
CA SER A 791 11.32 -24.11 31.49
C SER A 791 11.90 -23.52 30.18
N TYR A 792 12.54 -24.36 29.38
CA TYR A 792 13.14 -23.96 28.10
C TYR A 792 13.09 -25.08 27.05
N SER A 793 12.87 -24.71 25.79
CA SER A 793 12.96 -25.62 24.65
C SER A 793 14.41 -26.01 24.31
N GLY A 794 14.59 -26.85 23.30
CA GLY A 794 15.84 -26.91 22.53
C GLY A 794 16.06 -25.65 21.68
N TRP A 795 17.24 -25.53 21.05
CA TRP A 795 17.40 -24.62 19.92
C TRP A 795 16.72 -25.24 18.69
N VAL A 796 15.89 -24.47 17.98
CA VAL A 796 15.22 -24.85 16.74
C VAL A 796 15.60 -23.88 15.61
N SER A 797 15.24 -24.21 14.37
CA SER A 797 15.46 -23.32 13.22
C SER A 797 14.59 -22.06 13.31
N ASN A 798 14.87 -21.04 12.49
CA ASN A 798 14.04 -19.84 12.44
C ASN A 798 12.59 -20.16 12.04
N GLY A 799 11.60 -19.65 12.78
CA GLY A 799 10.18 -19.90 12.53
C GLY A 799 9.65 -21.29 12.92
N GLU A 800 10.47 -22.16 13.52
CA GLU A 800 10.04 -23.48 13.98
C GLU A 800 9.40 -23.44 15.38
N TRP A 801 8.46 -24.36 15.62
CA TRP A 801 7.90 -24.59 16.95
C TRP A 801 8.94 -25.24 17.87
N GLY A 802 8.99 -24.79 19.13
CA GLY A 802 9.73 -25.46 20.18
C GLY A 802 8.91 -25.54 21.46
N SER A 803 8.80 -26.74 22.04
CA SER A 803 7.93 -27.01 23.18
C SER A 803 8.64 -27.10 24.54
N ALA A 804 7.84 -27.02 25.60
CA ALA A 804 8.15 -27.48 26.93
C ALA A 804 6.87 -28.02 27.60
N THR A 805 7.02 -28.83 28.65
CA THR A 805 5.90 -29.40 29.41
C THR A 805 5.89 -28.94 30.87
N HIS A 806 4.70 -28.87 31.46
CA HIS A 806 4.49 -28.53 32.87
C HIS A 806 3.18 -29.12 33.42
N SER A 807 3.00 -29.08 34.74
CA SER A 807 1.79 -29.54 35.44
C SER A 807 1.53 -28.65 36.65
N TRP A 808 0.29 -28.23 36.85
CA TRP A 808 -0.11 -27.32 37.92
C TRP A 808 -0.95 -28.00 39.01
N ASP A 809 -0.95 -27.38 40.19
CA ASP A 809 -2.03 -27.54 41.19
C ASP A 809 -3.30 -26.76 40.72
N ARG A 810 -4.41 -26.82 41.45
CA ARG A 810 -5.64 -26.07 41.09
C ARG A 810 -5.44 -24.54 41.07
N GLY A 811 -5.78 -23.89 39.96
CA GLY A 811 -5.70 -22.44 39.77
C GLY A 811 -5.88 -22.00 38.31
N ILE A 812 -5.84 -20.69 38.08
CA ILE A 812 -5.73 -20.09 36.74
C ILE A 812 -4.33 -19.50 36.60
N TYR A 813 -3.66 -19.74 35.47
CA TYR A 813 -2.26 -19.39 35.26
C TYR A 813 -2.03 -18.81 33.86
N ASP A 814 -1.31 -17.69 33.77
CA ASP A 814 -0.93 -17.09 32.50
C ASP A 814 0.44 -17.61 32.04
N VAL A 815 0.44 -18.57 31.11
CA VAL A 815 1.65 -19.15 30.55
C VAL A 815 2.32 -18.14 29.63
N ARG A 816 3.47 -17.61 30.04
CA ARG A 816 4.21 -16.60 29.26
C ARG A 816 5.38 -17.22 28.51
N VAL A 817 5.54 -16.88 27.24
CA VAL A 817 6.61 -17.41 26.38
C VAL A 817 7.51 -16.29 25.85
N TRP A 818 8.83 -16.51 25.91
CA TRP A 818 9.86 -15.59 25.45
C TRP A 818 10.80 -16.28 24.46
N ALA A 819 10.93 -15.74 23.24
CA ALA A 819 11.88 -16.24 22.25
C ALA A 819 13.23 -15.52 22.37
N LYS A 820 14.30 -16.25 22.05
CA LYS A 820 15.66 -15.74 21.95
C LYS A 820 16.37 -16.25 20.69
N CYS A 821 17.04 -15.39 19.95
CA CYS A 821 17.94 -15.80 18.87
C CYS A 821 19.32 -16.26 19.37
N SER A 822 20.09 -16.91 18.49
CA SER A 822 21.44 -17.41 18.82
C SER A 822 22.42 -16.29 19.21
N GLU A 823 22.35 -15.13 18.56
CA GLU A 823 23.30 -14.04 18.76
C GLU A 823 23.06 -13.22 20.04
N GLY A 824 21.83 -13.16 20.57
CA GLY A 824 21.58 -12.52 21.86
C GLY A 824 20.21 -11.93 22.10
N THR A 825 19.53 -11.53 21.04
CA THR A 825 18.28 -10.75 21.07
C THR A 825 17.10 -11.58 21.57
N TRP A 826 16.17 -10.90 22.25
CA TRP A 826 14.95 -11.46 22.82
C TRP A 826 13.72 -10.75 22.24
N SER A 827 12.59 -11.45 22.19
CA SER A 827 11.28 -10.91 21.82
C SER A 827 10.64 -10.04 22.92
N SER A 828 9.41 -9.57 22.70
CA SER A 828 8.46 -9.34 23.81
C SER A 828 7.92 -10.67 24.34
N TRP A 829 7.30 -10.67 25.53
CA TRP A 829 6.52 -11.82 25.98
C TRP A 829 5.21 -11.90 25.18
N SER A 830 4.74 -13.12 24.98
CA SER A 830 3.34 -13.46 24.68
C SER A 830 2.78 -14.25 25.85
N GLU A 831 1.46 -14.27 26.01
CA GLU A 831 0.78 -14.83 27.19
C GLU A 831 -0.41 -15.70 26.74
N HIS A 832 -0.66 -16.84 27.41
CA HIS A 832 -1.77 -17.77 27.14
C HIS A 832 -2.29 -18.32 28.47
N THR A 833 -3.57 -18.10 28.77
CA THR A 833 -4.17 -18.53 30.04
C THR A 833 -4.58 -20.01 30.02
N ILE A 834 -4.27 -20.75 31.09
CA ILE A 834 -4.81 -22.09 31.38
C ILE A 834 -5.54 -22.10 32.73
N ALA A 835 -6.78 -22.59 32.73
CA ALA A 835 -7.53 -22.92 33.94
C ALA A 835 -7.32 -24.40 34.30
N VAL A 836 -6.72 -24.68 35.46
CA VAL A 836 -6.42 -26.03 35.93
C VAL A 836 -7.27 -26.36 37.17
N GLY A 837 -8.08 -27.40 37.08
CA GLY A 837 -9.01 -27.83 38.13
C GLY A 837 -10.34 -28.34 37.57
N ASP A 838 -11.29 -28.60 38.46
CA ASP A 838 -12.66 -28.97 38.06
C ASP A 838 -13.40 -27.68 37.64
N PRO A 839 -14.06 -27.61 36.46
CA PRO A 839 -14.75 -26.40 36.00
C PRO A 839 -16.02 -26.10 36.81
N THR A 840 -16.14 -24.88 37.34
CA THR A 840 -17.11 -24.50 38.38
C THR A 840 -18.37 -23.79 37.86
N VAL A 841 -19.20 -24.48 37.07
CA VAL A 841 -20.50 -23.95 36.61
C VAL A 841 -21.40 -23.60 37.81
N SER A 842 -21.66 -22.31 38.01
CA SER A 842 -22.34 -21.76 39.20
C SER A 842 -23.73 -21.19 38.87
N PHE A 843 -24.78 -21.98 39.06
CA PHE A 843 -26.17 -21.54 38.83
C PHE A 843 -26.68 -20.59 39.93
N TYR A 844 -27.04 -19.36 39.58
CA TYR A 844 -27.69 -18.40 40.49
C TYR A 844 -29.08 -17.96 40.00
N ASP A 845 -30.05 -17.90 40.93
CA ASP A 845 -31.38 -17.25 40.83
C ASP A 845 -32.26 -17.54 39.59
N THR A 846 -32.65 -18.81 39.39
CA THR A 846 -33.71 -19.19 38.43
C THR A 846 -35.12 -18.77 38.89
N TYR A 847 -35.58 -17.57 38.51
CA TYR A 847 -36.92 -17.06 38.85
C TYR A 847 -38.08 -17.71 38.07
N LEU A 848 -38.52 -18.88 38.52
CA LEU A 848 -39.72 -19.58 38.02
C LEU A 848 -41.02 -18.79 38.28
N TYR A 849 -41.41 -17.93 37.34
CA TYR A 849 -42.65 -17.16 37.39
C TYR A 849 -43.88 -17.92 36.86
N THR A 850 -44.16 -19.10 37.42
CA THR A 850 -45.39 -19.84 37.11
C THR A 850 -46.57 -19.41 37.99
N GLY A 851 -47.76 -19.27 37.42
CA GLY A 851 -48.98 -18.89 38.17
C GLY A 851 -49.50 -19.98 39.12
N TYR A 852 -48.97 -21.20 39.01
CA TYR A 852 -49.31 -22.41 39.77
C TYR A 852 -48.05 -23.28 39.94
N PRO A 853 -47.95 -24.14 40.98
CA PRO A 853 -46.80 -25.00 41.18
C PRO A 853 -46.68 -26.06 40.08
N VAL A 854 -45.45 -26.30 39.62
CA VAL A 854 -45.09 -27.31 38.62
C VAL A 854 -43.89 -28.10 39.16
N ASN A 855 -43.85 -29.42 38.92
CA ASN A 855 -42.65 -30.22 39.14
C ASN A 855 -41.93 -30.38 37.79
N SER A 856 -40.68 -29.92 37.73
CA SER A 856 -39.79 -29.99 36.56
C SER A 856 -38.50 -30.69 36.94
N VAL A 857 -38.02 -31.60 36.08
CA VAL A 857 -36.74 -32.29 36.27
C VAL A 857 -35.80 -31.86 35.15
N VAL A 858 -34.64 -31.32 35.52
CA VAL A 858 -33.58 -30.93 34.59
C VAL A 858 -32.53 -32.03 34.59
N PHE A 859 -32.04 -32.37 33.40
CA PHE A 859 -30.93 -33.30 33.21
C PHE A 859 -29.79 -32.57 32.51
N ILE A 860 -28.56 -33.00 32.74
CA ILE A 860 -27.35 -32.50 32.07
C ILE A 860 -26.53 -33.74 31.72
N ASP A 861 -26.09 -33.87 30.47
CA ASP A 861 -25.28 -35.01 30.04
C ASP A 861 -23.87 -34.56 29.64
N GLY A 862 -22.88 -35.07 30.37
CA GLY A 862 -21.45 -34.83 30.14
C GLY A 862 -20.82 -36.09 29.54
N ASP A 863 -20.15 -35.93 28.41
CA ASP A 863 -19.58 -37.01 27.59
C ASP A 863 -20.54 -38.13 27.15
N GLY A 864 -21.23 -37.88 26.03
CA GLY A 864 -21.12 -38.74 24.85
C GLY A 864 -21.71 -40.16 24.88
N GLY A 865 -22.19 -40.66 26.02
CA GLY A 865 -22.82 -41.98 26.10
C GLY A 865 -22.88 -42.69 27.46
N HIS A 866 -22.72 -42.02 28.61
CA HIS A 866 -22.89 -42.66 29.93
C HIS A 866 -23.85 -41.91 30.86
N GLN A 867 -25.16 -42.11 30.63
CA GLN A 867 -26.23 -41.59 31.49
C GLN A 867 -26.01 -41.93 32.98
N MET A 868 -25.76 -40.91 33.78
CA MET A 868 -25.71 -40.96 35.25
C MET A 868 -27.01 -40.35 35.82
N PRO A 869 -28.02 -41.16 36.17
CA PRO A 869 -29.32 -40.63 36.61
C PRO A 869 -29.22 -40.08 38.05
N TYR A 870 -29.24 -38.75 38.18
CA TYR A 870 -29.33 -38.06 39.47
C TYR A 870 -30.77 -37.54 39.71
N GLU A 871 -31.62 -38.36 40.31
CA GLU A 871 -32.94 -37.92 40.77
C GLU A 871 -32.80 -36.95 41.96
N SER A 872 -33.24 -35.70 41.79
CA SER A 872 -33.53 -34.80 42.91
C SER A 872 -34.97 -34.28 42.81
N ASP A 873 -35.77 -34.52 43.86
CA ASP A 873 -37.13 -33.99 43.99
C ASP A 873 -37.05 -32.48 44.32
N ILE A 874 -36.95 -31.63 43.30
CA ILE A 874 -36.94 -30.17 43.46
C ILE A 874 -38.35 -29.68 43.83
N SER A 875 -38.71 -29.86 45.10
CA SER A 875 -39.92 -29.25 45.67
C SER A 875 -39.64 -27.79 46.03
N THR A 876 -40.53 -26.89 45.62
CA THR A 876 -40.34 -25.43 45.63
C THR A 876 -39.88 -24.82 46.97
N THR A 877 -39.07 -23.75 46.89
CA THR A 877 -38.77 -22.73 47.93
C THR A 877 -37.50 -22.86 48.82
N THR A 878 -36.47 -23.62 48.44
CA THR A 878 -35.11 -23.45 49.00
C THR A 878 -34.02 -23.49 47.93
N THR A 879 -33.07 -22.57 48.02
CA THR A 879 -31.82 -22.53 47.21
C THR A 879 -30.92 -23.70 47.57
N HIS A 880 -30.31 -24.34 46.57
CA HIS A 880 -29.27 -25.35 46.72
C HIS A 880 -28.13 -25.04 45.76
N ASP A 881 -26.94 -24.85 46.32
CA ASP A 881 -25.70 -24.79 45.54
C ASP A 881 -25.37 -26.23 45.09
N LEU A 882 -25.05 -26.42 43.80
CA LEU A 882 -24.74 -27.73 43.22
C LEU A 882 -23.30 -27.71 42.68
N GLU A 883 -22.38 -28.32 43.43
CA GLU A 883 -21.00 -28.55 42.99
C GLU A 883 -20.96 -29.76 42.04
N PHE A 884 -20.44 -29.55 40.82
CA PHE A 884 -20.20 -30.59 39.82
C PHE A 884 -18.71 -30.67 39.47
N ALA A 885 -18.30 -31.78 38.85
CA ALA A 885 -16.97 -31.95 38.28
C ALA A 885 -17.11 -32.34 36.81
N GLU A 886 -16.38 -31.63 35.94
CA GLU A 886 -16.33 -31.79 34.46
C GLU A 886 -17.68 -31.71 33.73
N VAL A 887 -17.93 -30.60 33.03
CA VAL A 887 -18.93 -30.52 31.95
C VAL A 887 -18.38 -29.78 30.74
N TYR A 888 -17.88 -30.54 29.75
CA TYR A 888 -18.23 -30.25 28.36
C TYR A 888 -19.43 -31.16 28.04
N GLY A 889 -20.58 -30.56 27.77
CA GLY A 889 -21.84 -31.30 27.65
C GLY A 889 -22.99 -30.42 27.20
N TYR A 890 -24.06 -31.05 26.74
CA TYR A 890 -25.24 -30.36 26.20
C TYR A 890 -26.35 -30.30 27.27
N LEU A 891 -27.06 -29.17 27.34
CA LEU A 891 -28.12 -28.95 28.32
C LEU A 891 -29.50 -29.26 27.73
N TRP A 892 -30.11 -30.38 28.12
CA TRP A 892 -31.47 -30.76 27.67
C TRP A 892 -32.50 -30.87 28.81
N VAL A 893 -33.70 -30.34 28.59
CA VAL A 893 -34.80 -30.37 29.56
C VAL A 893 -35.90 -31.33 29.08
N ASP A 894 -35.65 -32.62 29.26
CA ASP A 894 -36.43 -33.72 28.68
C ASP A 894 -37.89 -33.81 29.18
N HIS A 895 -38.18 -33.43 30.45
CA HIS A 895 -39.50 -33.66 31.06
C HIS A 895 -40.01 -32.55 32.00
N VAL A 896 -41.18 -31.98 31.65
CA VAL A 896 -42.03 -31.16 32.54
C VAL A 896 -43.37 -31.88 32.75
N VAL A 897 -43.74 -32.16 34.01
CA VAL A 897 -44.93 -32.97 34.33
C VAL A 897 -46.09 -32.08 34.78
N HIS A 898 -47.02 -31.79 33.86
CA HIS A 898 -48.22 -31.01 34.17
C HIS A 898 -49.37 -31.93 34.63
N HIS A 899 -49.67 -31.91 35.94
CA HIS A 899 -50.81 -32.63 36.51
C HIS A 899 -52.08 -31.77 36.55
N HIS A 900 -53.04 -32.05 35.66
CA HIS A 900 -54.33 -31.36 35.66
C HIS A 900 -55.49 -32.36 35.87
N GLY A 901 -55.75 -32.68 37.14
CA GLY A 901 -56.75 -33.67 37.54
C GLY A 901 -56.27 -35.11 37.35
N SER A 902 -57.14 -36.00 36.85
CA SER A 902 -56.82 -37.42 36.63
C SER A 902 -56.16 -37.69 35.27
N THR A 903 -55.51 -36.69 34.68
CA THR A 903 -54.86 -36.74 33.36
C THR A 903 -53.52 -36.05 33.44
N THR A 904 -52.47 -36.78 33.10
CA THR A 904 -51.13 -36.24 32.83
C THR A 904 -51.02 -35.95 31.34
N THR A 905 -50.48 -34.78 30.99
CA THR A 905 -50.07 -34.46 29.62
C THR A 905 -48.56 -34.25 29.63
N TYR A 906 -47.89 -34.87 28.65
CA TYR A 906 -46.44 -34.87 28.53
C TYR A 906 -46.03 -33.89 27.44
N TYR A 907 -45.01 -33.08 27.72
CA TYR A 907 -44.37 -32.18 26.77
C TYR A 907 -42.86 -32.35 26.94
N THR A 908 -42.19 -32.64 25.82
CA THR A 908 -40.73 -32.75 25.71
C THR A 908 -40.31 -31.77 24.63
N ASN A 909 -39.61 -30.71 25.01
CA ASN A 909 -39.10 -29.70 24.09
C ASN A 909 -37.59 -29.86 24.03
N TYR A 910 -37.06 -30.17 22.85
CA TYR A 910 -35.63 -30.09 22.60
C TYR A 910 -35.26 -28.62 22.39
N LEU A 911 -34.26 -28.16 23.13
CA LEU A 911 -33.44 -27.01 22.77
C LEU A 911 -32.17 -27.58 22.10
N ASP A 912 -31.58 -26.83 21.17
CA ASP A 912 -30.38 -27.29 20.46
C ASP A 912 -29.12 -27.27 21.36
N ASP A 913 -28.05 -27.86 20.86
CA ASP A 913 -26.75 -28.11 21.53
C ASP A 913 -25.99 -26.81 21.90
N ILE A 914 -26.46 -26.09 22.93
CA ILE A 914 -25.82 -24.87 23.45
C ILE A 914 -24.52 -25.19 24.18
N SER A 915 -23.42 -24.55 23.77
CA SER A 915 -22.13 -24.61 24.48
C SER A 915 -22.09 -23.62 25.65
N VAL A 916 -21.56 -24.06 26.80
CA VAL A 916 -21.49 -23.29 28.06
C VAL A 916 -20.05 -23.06 28.51
N SER A 917 -19.81 -21.96 29.21
CA SER A 917 -18.53 -21.50 29.75
C SER A 917 -18.65 -21.11 31.23
N ASP A 918 -17.52 -21.03 31.95
CA ASP A 918 -17.53 -20.50 33.33
C ASP A 918 -17.88 -19.00 33.32
N GLY A 919 -18.72 -18.58 34.27
CA GLY A 919 -19.31 -17.24 34.33
C GLY A 919 -20.60 -17.02 33.51
N ASP A 920 -21.11 -18.02 32.77
CA ASP A 920 -22.37 -17.87 32.03
C ASP A 920 -23.61 -17.88 32.93
N TYR A 921 -24.54 -16.94 32.70
CA TYR A 921 -25.88 -16.96 33.30
C TYR A 921 -26.93 -17.40 32.28
N PHE A 922 -27.98 -18.11 32.75
CA PHE A 922 -29.09 -18.54 31.90
C PHE A 922 -30.45 -18.34 32.60
N VAL A 923 -31.45 -17.90 31.83
CA VAL A 923 -32.85 -17.79 32.29
C VAL A 923 -33.78 -18.57 31.37
N ALA A 924 -34.54 -19.52 31.93
CA ALA A 924 -35.49 -20.34 31.20
C ALA A 924 -36.95 -19.96 31.51
N TYR A 925 -37.77 -19.89 30.47
CA TYR A 925 -39.19 -19.53 30.52
C TYR A 925 -40.08 -20.63 29.94
N TYR A 926 -41.24 -20.86 30.55
CA TYR A 926 -42.18 -21.93 30.21
C TYR A 926 -43.62 -21.42 30.24
N ASP A 927 -44.45 -21.82 29.26
CA ASP A 927 -45.88 -21.53 29.22
C ASP A 927 -46.72 -22.77 28.80
N TYR A 928 -48.00 -22.60 28.45
CA TYR A 928 -48.87 -23.70 28.01
C TYR A 928 -48.58 -24.24 26.59
N TRP A 929 -47.72 -23.56 25.82
CA TRP A 929 -47.52 -23.80 24.38
C TRP A 929 -46.04 -23.90 23.96
N GLY A 930 -45.10 -23.47 24.80
CA GLY A 930 -43.67 -23.61 24.51
C GLY A 930 -42.75 -23.39 25.72
N ALA A 931 -41.45 -23.51 25.44
CA ALA A 931 -40.36 -23.18 26.36
C ALA A 931 -39.22 -22.52 25.58
N PHE A 932 -38.46 -21.63 26.21
CA PHE A 932 -37.22 -21.09 25.66
C PHE A 932 -36.22 -20.76 26.78
N MET A 933 -34.95 -20.63 26.43
CA MET A 933 -33.87 -20.25 27.33
C MET A 933 -33.08 -19.09 26.71
N MET A 934 -32.53 -18.21 27.55
CA MET A 934 -31.66 -17.10 27.14
C MET A 934 -30.39 -17.11 27.97
N ARG A 935 -29.24 -16.97 27.31
CA ARG A 935 -27.95 -16.64 27.95
C ARG A 935 -27.98 -15.18 28.40
N MET A 936 -27.30 -14.84 29.49
CA MET A 936 -27.16 -13.49 30.01
C MET A 936 -25.74 -13.22 30.49
N ASP A 937 -25.38 -11.95 30.48
CA ASP A 937 -24.06 -11.39 30.80
C ASP A 937 -24.13 -10.42 32.00
N ASP A 938 -22.98 -10.17 32.64
CA ASP A 938 -22.86 -9.42 33.91
C ASP A 938 -23.37 -7.96 33.90
N LEU A 939 -23.65 -7.37 32.72
CA LEU A 939 -24.09 -5.97 32.59
C LEU A 939 -25.43 -5.79 31.85
N GLY A 940 -25.88 -6.80 31.11
CA GLY A 940 -27.28 -7.00 30.76
C GLY A 940 -27.61 -6.81 29.29
N TYR A 941 -27.81 -7.95 28.63
CA TYR A 941 -28.42 -8.16 27.33
C TYR A 941 -27.52 -7.78 26.13
N ASP A 942 -26.64 -8.72 25.78
CA ASP A 942 -26.08 -8.82 24.43
C ASP A 942 -27.19 -9.16 23.39
N GLU A 943 -27.16 -8.50 22.23
CA GLU A 943 -28.11 -8.76 21.12
C GLU A 943 -27.60 -9.86 20.15
N GLU A 944 -26.34 -10.30 20.25
CA GLU A 944 -25.70 -11.19 19.26
C GLU A 944 -26.04 -12.69 19.43
N TYR A 945 -26.50 -13.14 20.61
CA TYR A 945 -26.74 -14.55 20.93
C TYR A 945 -28.16 -14.87 21.44
N ILE A 946 -29.12 -14.99 20.51
CA ILE A 946 -30.42 -15.67 20.75
C ILE A 946 -30.42 -17.03 20.05
N GLU A 947 -29.85 -18.04 20.69
CA GLU A 947 -29.78 -19.40 20.15
C GLU A 947 -31.04 -20.21 20.51
N SER A 948 -31.80 -20.57 19.47
CA SER A 948 -33.07 -21.32 19.46
C SER A 948 -34.34 -20.59 19.97
N LEU A 949 -35.38 -20.56 19.12
CA LEU A 949 -36.74 -20.14 19.42
C LEU A 949 -37.72 -21.15 18.80
N VAL A 950 -38.03 -22.22 19.53
CA VAL A 950 -38.88 -23.32 19.04
C VAL A 950 -40.36 -23.04 19.35
N PHE A 951 -41.13 -22.67 18.33
CA PHE A 951 -42.59 -22.51 18.41
C PHE A 951 -43.32 -23.54 17.55
N ASP A 952 -43.73 -24.65 18.16
CA ASP A 952 -44.52 -25.68 17.46
C ASP A 952 -45.95 -25.16 17.11
N TYR A 953 -46.50 -24.28 17.97
CA TYR A 953 -47.71 -23.47 17.71
C TYR A 953 -47.54 -22.05 18.27
N GLY A 954 -47.60 -21.03 17.40
CA GLY A 954 -47.12 -19.67 17.67
C GLY A 954 -47.78 -18.86 18.81
N ILE A 955 -47.04 -17.87 19.30
CA ILE A 955 -47.32 -17.02 20.48
C ILE A 955 -48.76 -16.44 20.49
N SER A 956 -49.44 -16.55 21.63
CA SER A 956 -50.74 -15.89 21.81
C SER A 956 -50.61 -14.37 22.06
N PRO A 957 -51.54 -13.52 21.55
CA PRO A 957 -51.51 -12.07 21.79
C PRO A 957 -51.59 -11.64 23.27
N GLN A 958 -51.90 -12.57 24.17
CA GLN A 958 -51.95 -12.33 25.62
C GLN A 958 -50.56 -12.39 26.25
N VAL A 959 -49.69 -13.29 25.78
CA VAL A 959 -48.28 -13.36 26.18
C VAL A 959 -47.54 -12.10 25.72
N LEU A 960 -47.76 -11.66 24.47
CA LEU A 960 -47.16 -10.42 23.95
C LEU A 960 -47.60 -9.16 24.73
N ASN A 961 -48.85 -9.13 25.22
CA ASN A 961 -49.35 -8.07 26.12
C ASN A 961 -48.72 -8.09 27.53
N SER A 962 -48.01 -9.15 27.90
CA SER A 962 -47.25 -9.23 29.15
C SER A 962 -45.94 -8.46 29.04
N TYR A 963 -45.18 -8.69 27.95
CA TYR A 963 -43.90 -8.01 27.68
C TYR A 963 -44.03 -6.47 27.79
N VAL A 964 -45.05 -5.89 27.17
CA VAL A 964 -45.32 -4.43 27.19
C VAL A 964 -45.64 -3.91 28.61
N LYS A 965 -46.10 -4.75 29.54
CA LYS A 965 -46.50 -4.35 30.90
C LYS A 965 -45.38 -4.36 31.94
N VAL A 966 -44.25 -5.01 31.68
CA VAL A 966 -43.14 -5.11 32.65
C VAL A 966 -42.16 -3.93 32.51
N GLY A 967 -42.27 -3.11 31.45
CA GLY A 967 -41.58 -1.83 31.34
C GLY A 967 -40.26 -1.82 30.57
N TYR A 968 -40.01 -2.83 29.74
CA TYR A 968 -38.84 -2.91 28.87
C TYR A 968 -39.00 -2.08 27.57
N ASN A 969 -37.89 -1.83 26.88
CA ASN A 969 -37.73 -0.76 25.90
C ASN A 969 -38.44 -1.01 24.55
N LEU A 970 -38.74 0.06 23.82
CA LEU A 970 -39.42 0.04 22.51
C LEU A 970 -38.64 -0.73 21.43
N ASN A 971 -37.30 -0.83 21.54
CA ASN A 971 -36.45 -1.53 20.57
C ASN A 971 -36.85 -3.01 20.40
N THR A 972 -37.22 -3.69 21.49
CA THR A 972 -37.62 -5.11 21.45
C THR A 972 -38.87 -5.34 20.60
N VAL A 973 -39.74 -4.32 20.45
CA VAL A 973 -40.91 -4.38 19.56
C VAL A 973 -40.52 -4.18 18.10
N GLY A 974 -39.38 -3.51 17.82
CA GLY A 974 -38.83 -3.37 16.46
C GLY A 974 -38.36 -4.71 15.89
N VAL A 975 -37.54 -5.46 16.64
CA VAL A 975 -37.06 -6.80 16.26
C VAL A 975 -38.23 -7.73 15.92
N LEU A 976 -39.29 -7.71 16.74
CA LEU A 976 -40.52 -8.49 16.52
C LEU A 976 -41.35 -8.06 15.30
N LEU A 977 -41.13 -6.87 14.75
CA LEU A 977 -41.76 -6.41 13.51
C LEU A 977 -40.93 -6.78 12.28
N ASP A 978 -39.59 -6.67 12.35
CA ASP A 978 -38.69 -7.05 11.26
C ASP A 978 -38.70 -8.58 11.00
N MET A 979 -39.05 -9.39 12.01
CA MET A 979 -39.38 -10.82 11.85
C MET A 979 -40.72 -11.10 11.11
N GLY A 980 -41.39 -10.07 10.59
CA GLY A 980 -42.48 -10.21 9.59
C GLY A 980 -43.92 -10.16 10.11
N PHE A 981 -44.15 -9.77 11.36
CA PHE A 981 -45.50 -9.71 11.95
C PHE A 981 -46.23 -8.41 11.59
N GLN A 982 -47.48 -8.51 11.08
CA GLN A 982 -48.21 -7.35 10.56
C GLN A 982 -48.89 -6.47 11.63
N ALA A 983 -48.81 -5.16 11.41
CA ALA A 983 -49.17 -4.11 12.39
C ALA A 983 -50.68 -3.84 12.59
N GLU A 984 -51.60 -4.61 11.99
CA GLU A 984 -53.04 -4.40 12.19
C GLU A 984 -53.54 -4.80 13.60
N SER A 985 -52.69 -5.42 14.42
CA SER A 985 -52.99 -5.88 15.78
C SER A 985 -52.85 -4.81 16.87
N PHE A 986 -52.25 -3.65 16.59
CA PHE A 986 -52.01 -2.59 17.57
C PHE A 986 -53.24 -1.69 17.77
N GLN A 987 -53.89 -1.78 18.93
CA GLN A 987 -54.81 -0.75 19.42
C GLN A 987 -54.01 0.32 20.20
N PRO A 988 -54.10 1.62 19.85
CA PRO A 988 -53.36 2.66 20.54
C PRO A 988 -53.92 2.92 21.95
N ILE A 989 -53.03 3.04 22.93
CA ILE A 989 -53.37 3.40 24.32
C ILE A 989 -52.77 4.78 24.63
N GLU A 990 -53.58 5.66 25.21
CA GLU A 990 -53.14 7.03 25.55
C GLU A 990 -52.16 7.01 26.75
N PHE A 991 -51.02 7.70 26.60
CA PHE A 991 -50.05 7.85 27.68
C PHE A 991 -50.55 8.83 28.76
N ALA A 992 -51.03 8.27 29.88
CA ALA A 992 -51.24 9.03 31.10
C ALA A 992 -49.88 9.40 31.75
N GLN A 993 -49.74 10.67 32.15
CA GLN A 993 -48.50 11.24 32.69
C GLN A 993 -48.13 10.62 34.05
N SER A 994 -46.84 10.43 34.34
CA SER A 994 -46.03 11.45 35.05
C SER A 994 -44.66 10.95 35.54
N THR A 995 -43.67 11.85 35.50
CA THR A 995 -42.50 12.01 36.40
C THR A 995 -41.70 10.78 36.89
N THR A 996 -40.36 10.77 36.83
CA THR A 996 -39.41 11.91 36.67
C THR A 996 -38.14 11.48 35.95
#